data_AF-U1QNM9-F1
#
_entry.id   AF-U1QNM9-F1
#
_cell.length_a   1.000
_cell.length_b   1.000
_cell.length_c   1.000
_cell.angle_alpha   90.00
_cell.angle_beta   90.00
_cell.angle_gamma   90.00
#
_symmetry.space_group_name_H-M   'P 1'
#
loop_
_entity.id
_entity.type
_entity.pdbx_description
1 polymer ?
#
loop_
_entity_poly.entity_id
_entity_poly.type
_entity_poly.pdbx_seq_one_letter_code
_entity_poly.pdbx_strand_id
1 'polypeptide(L)'
;MKYGTRSLAVLGALALSAMGLVPASWAVDVDQASVVEATQSGAVEAHKREATQGEAAQVPQSDTAQAAAPQASRADATPLPPSNGAQTTPADAAHPAKAEASGADASQAGGADAALAAHAGGLQAAQPALPAQPGNAAQSGEPGPGLVDTPIPDIQAVGAGDDSAMMGATVTTVGVVTASYPAAESGLGATLDGYTIQTPGSGGAWDEGRASSDALFVYAGKNGQVPAPGTCVRVTGTVGEFPATSATGNPQSLTQLSATGFAQVDGCEAVAPTPVTGVPADGQAEPYESMLLAPQGTWTITDNYQTNQYGTLALTPGPEPLRSATDVVAPGQAARDYEAANAARVIALDDGTNTNLLKGAATEVPYAYLANGAPARVGYHVSFDGPVVLEPRHGSFVFQPTSMVAGHPDRSPVTITGQRPGAPTVGGDTRVATFNVLNYFSDLGVDEAGCTGYPDRTGAFVTAKKCRVRGAFSREAFANQQAKIIAAINALGADVVALEEIENPLAVGSGTDRDASLARLVDALNEAAGAGTWAYVPSPPIIPADEDVIRVAFIYKPARVSPVGSSVIHDDPAFTGLARQPLAQEFARVSLERAAAPTFVVIANHFKSKGSVPEGAPAGNADNGDGQGNANAIRVAQARALASFAARYADKPTLLVGDFNSYSQEDPIKALEGAGWARVSGAGPASYVYSGRSGSLDHVFANAAAEPLLAGVISWAVNAQESIAFEYSRAGMNAHLSVEADNPYRSSDHNPEIIGLTLLGADPAPTPGAAPTP
;
A
#
# COMPACT_ATOMS: atom_id res chain seq x y z
N MET A 1 17.15 56.37 -40.35
CA MET A 1 18.30 56.68 -39.49
C MET A 1 18.56 55.47 -38.61
N LYS A 2 19.83 55.03 -38.57
CA LYS A 2 20.48 54.06 -37.66
C LYS A 2 20.01 52.59 -37.74
N TYR A 3 20.72 51.73 -38.50
CA TYR A 3 21.98 50.98 -38.19
C TYR A 3 21.73 49.89 -37.12
N GLY A 4 22.04 48.60 -37.31
CA GLY A 4 22.71 47.91 -38.41
C GLY A 4 22.81 46.39 -38.14
N THR A 5 22.86 45.62 -39.22
CA THR A 5 23.13 44.19 -39.32
C THR A 5 24.62 43.92 -39.57
N ARG A 6 25.20 42.92 -38.88
CA ARG A 6 26.39 42.11 -39.23
C ARG A 6 26.32 40.83 -38.37
N SER A 7 26.86 39.66 -38.71
CA SER A 7 27.06 38.87 -39.93
C SER A 7 27.69 37.54 -39.45
N LEU A 8 27.19 36.43 -40.01
CA LEU A 8 27.65 35.03 -39.98
C LEU A 8 29.10 34.71 -39.57
N ALA A 9 29.27 33.59 -38.85
CA ALA A 9 30.08 32.43 -39.32
C ALA A 9 29.69 31.13 -38.59
N VAL A 10 29.69 30.04 -39.36
CA VAL A 10 29.22 28.67 -39.07
C VAL A 10 30.41 27.75 -38.73
N LEU A 11 30.25 26.85 -37.76
CA LEU A 11 30.91 25.53 -37.61
C LEU A 11 30.22 24.86 -36.39
N GLY A 12 29.52 23.73 -36.42
CA GLY A 12 29.66 22.54 -37.26
C GLY A 12 30.40 21.45 -36.48
N ALA A 13 29.73 20.78 -35.53
CA ALA A 13 30.17 19.49 -35.00
C ALA A 13 29.00 18.71 -34.38
N LEU A 14 28.75 17.53 -34.96
CA LEU A 14 27.83 16.51 -34.46
C LEU A 14 28.23 16.05 -33.05
N ALA A 15 27.24 15.85 -32.18
CA ALA A 15 27.30 14.85 -31.13
C ALA A 15 25.97 14.09 -31.13
N LEU A 16 26.06 12.79 -31.42
CA LEU A 16 24.98 11.82 -31.32
C LEU A 16 24.41 11.82 -29.89
N SER A 17 23.14 12.17 -29.73
CA SER A 17 22.35 11.79 -28.57
C SER A 17 21.98 10.31 -28.71
N ALA A 18 22.85 9.45 -28.19
CA ALA A 18 22.54 8.05 -27.98
C ALA A 18 21.51 7.93 -26.85
N MET A 19 20.50 7.11 -27.12
CA MET A 19 19.38 6.77 -26.28
C MET A 19 19.84 6.30 -24.88
N GLY A 20 19.37 6.99 -23.83
CA GLY A 20 19.34 6.47 -22.48
C GLY A 20 17.94 5.93 -22.20
N LEU A 21 17.76 4.62 -22.40
CA LEU A 21 16.68 3.85 -21.82
C LEU A 21 16.83 3.93 -20.30
N VAL A 22 15.93 4.63 -19.62
CA VAL A 22 15.74 4.50 -18.18
C VAL A 22 15.01 3.16 -17.97
N PRO A 23 15.59 2.17 -17.28
CA PRO A 23 14.88 0.95 -17.00
C PRO A 23 13.70 1.24 -16.06
N ALA A 24 12.51 0.83 -16.48
CA ALA A 24 11.33 0.79 -15.66
C ALA A 24 11.50 -0.30 -14.59
N SER A 25 11.78 0.10 -13.35
CA SER A 25 11.74 -0.79 -12.20
C SER A 25 11.23 -0.07 -10.95
N TRP A 26 10.02 0.48 -11.04
CA TRP A 26 9.20 0.84 -9.88
C TRP A 26 7.73 0.53 -10.21
N ALA A 27 7.48 -0.77 -10.43
CA ALA A 27 6.17 -1.39 -10.45
C ALA A 27 6.42 -2.90 -10.36
N VAL A 28 6.65 -3.40 -9.15
CA VAL A 28 6.56 -4.84 -8.90
C VAL A 28 5.41 -5.04 -7.92
N ASP A 29 4.41 -5.77 -8.39
CA ASP A 29 3.38 -6.40 -7.57
C ASP A 29 4.02 -7.01 -6.33
N VAL A 30 3.63 -6.52 -5.16
CA VAL A 30 3.88 -7.21 -3.89
C VAL A 30 2.86 -8.34 -3.79
N ASP A 31 3.05 -9.36 -4.63
CA ASP A 31 2.36 -10.64 -4.52
C ASP A 31 3.24 -11.75 -5.12
N GLN A 32 4.45 -11.91 -4.56
CA GLN A 32 5.12 -13.22 -4.51
C GLN A 32 6.26 -13.23 -3.47
N ALA A 33 5.99 -13.92 -2.37
CA ALA A 33 7.01 -14.35 -1.43
C ALA A 33 7.90 -15.42 -2.08
N SER A 34 9.15 -15.09 -2.42
CA SER A 34 10.20 -16.10 -2.55
C SER A 34 10.92 -16.25 -1.22
N VAL A 35 10.70 -17.39 -0.57
CA VAL A 35 11.48 -17.86 0.57
C VAL A 35 12.91 -18.10 0.08
N VAL A 36 13.86 -17.28 0.51
CA VAL A 36 15.29 -17.60 0.41
C VAL A 36 15.74 -18.11 1.77
N GLU A 37 15.63 -19.42 1.98
CA GLU A 37 16.38 -20.11 3.02
C GLU A 37 17.86 -20.14 2.59
N ALA A 38 18.67 -19.29 3.20
CA ALA A 38 20.12 -19.39 3.11
C ALA A 38 20.58 -20.65 3.85
N THR A 39 20.77 -21.75 3.13
CA THR A 39 21.49 -22.93 3.60
C THR A 39 22.92 -22.92 3.06
N GLN A 40 23.88 -23.12 3.98
CA GLN A 40 25.31 -23.14 3.73
C GLN A 40 25.74 -24.30 2.83
N SER A 41 26.82 -24.05 2.09
CA SER A 41 27.42 -24.89 1.03
C SER A 41 27.77 -26.33 1.43
N GLY A 42 27.54 -27.25 0.48
CA GLY A 42 28.25 -28.53 0.35
C GLY A 42 28.44 -28.85 -1.14
N ALA A 43 29.68 -29.10 -1.55
CA ALA A 43 30.08 -29.40 -2.93
C ALA A 43 29.51 -30.74 -3.44
N VAL A 44 29.42 -30.91 -4.77
CA VAL A 44 30.11 -31.96 -5.56
C VAL A 44 29.64 -31.98 -7.04
N GLU A 45 30.66 -31.89 -7.90
CA GLU A 45 30.93 -32.47 -9.22
C GLU A 45 29.94 -32.49 -10.40
N ALA A 46 30.52 -32.07 -11.52
CA ALA A 46 30.01 -32.09 -12.89
C ALA A 46 29.95 -33.49 -13.51
N HIS A 47 28.97 -33.69 -14.39
CA HIS A 47 29.15 -34.56 -15.55
C HIS A 47 28.54 -33.99 -16.84
N LYS A 48 29.41 -33.95 -17.86
CA LYS A 48 29.18 -33.62 -19.28
C LYS A 48 28.01 -34.39 -19.90
N ARG A 49 27.36 -33.77 -20.89
CA ARG A 49 27.31 -34.31 -22.28
C ARG A 49 26.84 -33.26 -23.29
N GLU A 50 27.39 -33.42 -24.49
CA GLU A 50 27.45 -32.51 -25.63
C GLU A 50 26.10 -32.31 -26.34
N ALA A 51 25.92 -31.12 -26.93
CA ALA A 51 24.88 -30.84 -27.91
C ALA A 51 25.50 -30.75 -29.32
N THR A 52 25.00 -31.56 -30.25
CA THR A 52 25.28 -31.47 -31.68
C THR A 52 24.19 -30.69 -32.41
N GLN A 53 24.65 -29.89 -33.37
CA GLN A 53 23.89 -29.07 -34.33
C GLN A 53 23.03 -29.92 -35.30
N GLY A 54 22.00 -29.32 -35.88
CA GLY A 54 21.27 -29.86 -37.04
C GLY A 54 20.26 -28.88 -37.61
N GLU A 55 20.53 -28.45 -38.83
CA GLU A 55 19.92 -27.39 -39.65
C GLU A 55 18.67 -27.81 -40.46
N ALA A 56 17.99 -26.80 -41.03
CA ALA A 56 17.19 -26.79 -42.27
C ALA A 56 15.79 -27.46 -42.26
N ALA A 57 14.75 -27.05 -43.02
CA ALA A 57 14.39 -25.86 -43.81
C ALA A 57 12.91 -26.04 -44.28
N GLN A 58 12.22 -24.93 -44.62
CA GLN A 58 11.27 -24.68 -45.74
C GLN A 58 10.36 -25.83 -46.29
N VAL A 59 9.07 -25.71 -46.70
CA VAL A 59 8.23 -24.65 -47.32
C VAL A 59 6.78 -25.22 -47.50
N PRO A 60 5.75 -24.42 -47.89
CA PRO A 60 4.33 -24.59 -47.58
C PRO A 60 3.42 -24.89 -48.80
N GLN A 61 2.08 -24.94 -48.58
CA GLN A 61 0.91 -24.65 -49.46
C GLN A 61 -0.29 -25.53 -49.03
N SER A 62 -1.58 -25.20 -49.16
CA SER A 62 -2.33 -24.10 -49.80
C SER A 62 -3.84 -24.25 -49.50
N ASP A 63 -4.56 -23.11 -49.56
CA ASP A 63 -5.87 -22.88 -50.19
C ASP A 63 -7.23 -23.40 -49.64
N THR A 64 -8.06 -22.41 -49.27
CA THR A 64 -9.47 -22.11 -49.70
C THR A 64 -10.58 -23.15 -49.38
N ALA A 65 -11.88 -22.85 -49.18
CA ALA A 65 -12.72 -21.69 -49.46
C ALA A 65 -14.09 -21.80 -48.71
N GLN A 66 -14.74 -20.64 -48.58
CA GLN A 66 -16.18 -20.35 -48.81
C GLN A 66 -17.29 -20.66 -47.79
N ALA A 67 -18.24 -19.71 -47.83
CA ALA A 67 -19.31 -19.39 -46.90
C ALA A 67 -20.71 -19.72 -47.46
N ALA A 68 -21.72 -19.69 -46.58
CA ALA A 68 -23.04 -19.03 -46.72
C ALA A 68 -24.22 -19.85 -46.11
N ALA A 69 -25.12 -19.12 -45.45
CA ALA A 69 -26.37 -19.54 -44.76
C ALA A 69 -27.58 -19.62 -45.73
N PRO A 70 -28.90 -19.50 -45.37
CA PRO A 70 -29.69 -19.70 -44.12
C PRO A 70 -31.12 -20.37 -44.35
N GLN A 71 -32.02 -20.31 -43.34
CA GLN A 71 -33.53 -20.44 -43.34
C GLN A 71 -34.15 -21.88 -43.27
N ALA A 72 -35.36 -22.17 -42.73
CA ALA A 72 -36.33 -21.61 -41.76
C ALA A 72 -37.55 -22.59 -41.62
N SER A 73 -38.27 -22.56 -40.47
CA SER A 73 -39.73 -22.78 -40.25
C SER A 73 -40.37 -24.15 -39.80
N ARG A 74 -41.12 -24.05 -38.65
CA ARG A 74 -42.50 -24.55 -38.23
C ARG A 74 -42.87 -26.07 -38.32
N ALA A 75 -43.69 -26.74 -37.48
CA ALA A 75 -44.56 -26.46 -36.30
C ALA A 75 -45.02 -27.79 -35.59
N ASP A 76 -45.45 -27.67 -34.32
CA ASP A 76 -46.38 -28.46 -33.43
C ASP A 76 -46.44 -30.01 -33.35
N ALA A 77 -46.30 -30.54 -32.10
CA ALA A 77 -47.26 -31.40 -31.37
C ALA A 77 -46.71 -31.94 -30.02
N THR A 78 -47.47 -31.86 -28.92
CA THR A 78 -47.19 -32.45 -27.59
C THR A 78 -47.99 -33.75 -27.34
N PRO A 79 -47.46 -34.73 -26.56
CA PRO A 79 -47.75 -34.83 -25.11
C PRO A 79 -46.57 -35.31 -24.19
N LEU A 80 -46.66 -35.00 -22.87
CA LEU A 80 -45.76 -35.30 -21.71
C LEU A 80 -45.71 -36.81 -21.28
N PRO A 81 -44.91 -37.31 -20.28
CA PRO A 81 -43.75 -36.82 -19.45
C PRO A 81 -42.60 -37.92 -19.30
N PRO A 82 -41.70 -37.97 -18.26
CA PRO A 82 -40.83 -36.99 -17.57
C PRO A 82 -39.30 -37.36 -17.54
N SER A 83 -38.50 -36.42 -17.01
CA SER A 83 -37.25 -36.58 -16.20
C SER A 83 -35.88 -36.19 -16.80
N ASN A 84 -35.22 -35.31 -16.03
CA ASN A 84 -33.80 -34.97 -15.93
C ASN A 84 -33.12 -34.26 -17.11
N GLY A 85 -33.34 -32.94 -17.17
CA GLY A 85 -32.56 -32.01 -17.97
C GLY A 85 -31.23 -31.66 -17.30
N ALA A 86 -30.18 -31.65 -18.13
CA ALA A 86 -28.82 -31.28 -17.81
C ALA A 86 -28.69 -29.80 -17.39
N GLN A 87 -27.93 -29.57 -16.32
CA GLN A 87 -27.37 -28.27 -15.99
C GLN A 87 -26.23 -27.97 -16.98
N THR A 88 -26.32 -26.82 -17.63
CA THR A 88 -25.21 -26.17 -18.33
C THR A 88 -24.61 -25.17 -17.36
N THR A 89 -23.35 -25.41 -16.98
CA THR A 89 -22.48 -24.49 -16.25
C THR A 89 -21.71 -23.63 -17.26
N PRO A 90 -21.42 -22.36 -16.93
CA PRO A 90 -20.20 -21.71 -17.40
C PRO A 90 -19.14 -21.67 -16.28
N ALA A 91 -18.09 -22.43 -16.51
CA ALA A 91 -16.71 -22.28 -16.03
C ALA A 91 -16.04 -21.08 -16.75
N ASP A 92 -14.89 -20.53 -16.43
CA ASP A 92 -13.88 -20.60 -15.35
C ASP A 92 -12.85 -19.51 -15.74
N ALA A 93 -12.11 -18.96 -14.78
CA ALA A 93 -10.81 -18.35 -15.05
C ALA A 93 -9.82 -18.68 -13.93
N ALA A 94 -9.08 -19.79 -14.09
CA ALA A 94 -7.78 -20.04 -13.44
C ALA A 94 -7.05 -21.25 -14.05
N HIS A 95 -5.75 -21.10 -14.32
CA HIS A 95 -4.82 -22.18 -14.66
C HIS A 95 -3.42 -21.84 -14.11
N PRO A 96 -2.50 -22.83 -13.95
CA PRO A 96 -2.71 -24.20 -13.48
C PRO A 96 -1.73 -24.58 -12.34
N ALA A 97 -2.12 -25.55 -11.50
CA ALA A 97 -1.23 -26.25 -10.59
C ALA A 97 -0.87 -27.63 -11.19
N LYS A 98 0.41 -28.03 -11.07
CA LYS A 98 0.84 -29.42 -11.29
C LYS A 98 0.60 -30.24 -10.02
N ALA A 99 0.08 -31.43 -10.24
CA ALA A 99 -0.25 -32.46 -9.27
C ALA A 99 0.98 -33.11 -8.62
N GLU A 100 0.84 -33.57 -7.38
CA GLU A 100 1.13 -34.96 -6.99
C GLU A 100 0.26 -35.39 -5.81
N ALA A 101 0.10 -36.71 -5.70
CA ALA A 101 -1.08 -37.39 -5.21
C ALA A 101 -0.94 -37.97 -3.79
N SER A 102 -2.08 -37.97 -3.09
CA SER A 102 -2.64 -39.02 -2.24
C SER A 102 -1.77 -39.77 -1.22
N GLY A 103 -2.20 -39.67 0.04
CA GLY A 103 -2.00 -40.69 1.08
C GLY A 103 -2.71 -40.31 2.38
N ALA A 104 -3.95 -40.78 2.55
CA ALA A 104 -4.64 -40.93 3.84
C ALA A 104 -3.84 -41.90 4.75
N ASP A 105 -3.99 -42.00 6.07
CA ASP A 105 -5.17 -41.84 6.92
C ASP A 105 -4.74 -41.82 8.42
N ALA A 106 -5.63 -41.32 9.28
CA ALA A 106 -5.94 -41.72 10.66
C ALA A 106 -4.89 -41.80 11.80
N SER A 107 -5.11 -40.89 12.77
CA SER A 107 -5.48 -41.17 14.18
C SER A 107 -4.43 -41.20 15.32
N GLN A 108 -4.69 -40.27 16.25
CA GLN A 108 -4.72 -40.37 17.71
C GLN A 108 -3.48 -40.71 18.55
N ALA A 109 -3.11 -39.70 19.34
CA ALA A 109 -3.01 -39.68 20.80
C ALA A 109 -1.96 -40.56 21.52
N GLY A 110 -1.16 -39.89 22.38
CA GLY A 110 -0.71 -40.48 23.65
C GLY A 110 0.78 -40.35 23.97
N GLY A 111 1.12 -39.35 24.80
CA GLY A 111 1.80 -39.54 26.08
C GLY A 111 3.16 -40.29 26.17
N ALA A 112 4.18 -39.51 26.52
CA ALA A 112 5.11 -39.69 27.66
C ALA A 112 6.11 -40.88 27.71
N ASP A 113 7.37 -40.45 27.84
CA ASP A 113 8.41 -40.88 28.79
C ASP A 113 9.28 -42.15 28.60
N ALA A 114 10.59 -41.84 28.64
CA ALA A 114 11.65 -42.45 29.44
C ALA A 114 12.27 -43.82 29.04
N ALA A 115 13.51 -43.69 28.53
CA ALA A 115 14.75 -44.16 29.17
C ALA A 115 15.19 -45.65 29.12
N LEU A 116 16.42 -45.80 28.61
CA LEU A 116 17.56 -46.63 29.06
C LEU A 116 17.76 -48.08 28.56
N ALA A 117 18.88 -48.24 27.85
CA ALA A 117 19.96 -49.27 27.98
C ALA A 117 19.63 -50.76 27.66
N ALA A 118 20.48 -51.61 27.07
CA ALA A 118 21.83 -51.55 26.52
C ALA A 118 22.13 -52.83 25.68
N HIS A 119 23.07 -52.69 24.72
CA HIS A 119 24.10 -53.63 24.19
C HIS A 119 23.82 -55.10 23.80
N ALA A 120 24.22 -55.48 22.57
CA ALA A 120 25.46 -56.26 22.29
C ALA A 120 25.75 -56.52 20.78
N GLY A 121 27.03 -56.37 20.38
CA GLY A 121 27.74 -56.98 19.22
C GLY A 121 27.55 -56.31 17.84
N GLY A 122 28.54 -55.75 17.12
CA GLY A 122 29.94 -56.13 16.86
C GLY A 122 30.02 -56.72 15.43
N LEU A 123 30.58 -56.05 14.40
CA LEU A 123 32.00 -56.08 14.01
C LEU A 123 32.34 -55.07 12.88
N GLN A 124 33.58 -54.59 12.93
CA GLN A 124 34.32 -53.61 12.11
C GLN A 124 34.34 -53.81 10.57
N ALA A 125 34.44 -52.68 9.84
CA ALA A 125 35.35 -52.53 8.70
C ALA A 125 35.86 -51.08 8.54
N ALA A 126 37.18 -50.98 8.42
CA ALA A 126 38.14 -49.87 8.33
C ALA A 126 37.78 -48.54 7.62
N GLN A 127 38.23 -47.44 8.21
CA GLN A 127 38.46 -46.12 7.60
C GLN A 127 39.86 -46.03 6.95
N PRO A 128 40.04 -45.36 5.80
CA PRO A 128 41.34 -44.93 5.30
C PRO A 128 41.85 -43.67 6.01
N ALA A 129 43.14 -43.70 6.38
CA ALA A 129 43.88 -42.61 7.01
C ALA A 129 44.23 -41.47 6.03
N LEU A 130 44.15 -40.23 6.51
CA LEU A 130 44.74 -39.03 5.88
C LEU A 130 46.15 -38.77 6.47
N PRO A 131 47.10 -38.24 5.68
CA PRO A 131 48.52 -38.20 6.04
C PRO A 131 48.87 -37.16 7.11
N ALA A 132 49.83 -37.55 7.95
CA ALA A 132 50.35 -36.79 9.08
C ALA A 132 51.10 -35.51 8.67
N GLN A 133 50.80 -34.42 9.38
CA GLN A 133 51.62 -33.21 9.48
C GLN A 133 52.87 -33.48 10.35
N PRO A 134 54.05 -32.93 10.02
CA PRO A 134 55.16 -32.90 10.96
C PRO A 134 54.89 -31.85 12.04
N GLY A 135 54.79 -32.30 13.29
CA GLY A 135 54.74 -31.41 14.44
C GLY A 135 56.07 -30.68 14.62
N ASN A 136 55.99 -29.38 14.89
CA ASN A 136 57.09 -28.67 15.54
C ASN A 136 56.57 -27.69 16.59
N ALA A 137 57.40 -27.54 17.61
CA ALA A 137 57.14 -27.05 18.94
C ALA A 137 56.60 -25.61 19.04
N ALA A 138 55.97 -25.33 20.18
CA ALA A 138 55.64 -24.02 20.69
C ALA A 138 56.81 -23.02 20.52
N GLN A 139 56.59 -22.01 19.69
CA GLN A 139 57.29 -20.74 19.76
C GLN A 139 56.30 -19.69 20.25
N SER A 140 56.61 -19.11 21.40
CA SER A 140 56.15 -17.80 21.81
C SER A 140 56.36 -16.82 20.66
N GLY A 141 55.28 -16.38 20.02
CA GLY A 141 55.33 -15.32 19.02
C GLY A 141 55.55 -13.99 19.71
N GLU A 142 56.77 -13.44 19.59
CA GLU A 142 56.94 -11.99 19.57
C GLU A 142 56.02 -11.38 18.49
N PRO A 143 55.55 -10.14 18.67
CA PRO A 143 54.62 -9.50 17.74
C PRO A 143 55.27 -9.42 16.36
N GLY A 144 54.60 -10.00 15.35
CA GLY A 144 54.97 -9.83 13.96
C GLY A 144 54.94 -8.35 13.53
N PRO A 145 55.59 -8.00 12.40
CA PRO A 145 55.61 -6.63 11.89
C PRO A 145 54.18 -6.10 11.80
N GLY A 146 53.96 -4.92 12.38
CA GLY A 146 52.64 -4.38 12.70
C GLY A 146 51.65 -4.54 11.54
N LEU A 147 50.52 -5.20 11.81
CA LEU A 147 49.34 -5.13 10.95
C LEU A 147 49.00 -3.64 10.84
N VAL A 148 49.23 -3.07 9.65
CA VAL A 148 48.81 -1.71 9.36
C VAL A 148 47.29 -1.75 9.27
N ASP A 149 46.61 -1.02 10.14
CA ASP A 149 45.16 -0.89 10.09
C ASP A 149 44.78 -0.23 8.75
N THR A 150 43.92 -0.89 7.96
CA THR A 150 43.34 -0.35 6.73
C THR A 150 42.31 0.73 7.10
N PRO A 151 42.45 1.97 6.62
CA PRO A 151 41.45 3.01 6.82
C PRO A 151 40.07 2.58 6.27
N ILE A 152 38.99 2.89 6.97
CA ILE A 152 37.63 2.59 6.51
C ILE A 152 37.34 3.21 5.12
N PRO A 153 37.74 4.46 4.83
CA PRO A 153 37.56 5.03 3.48
C PRO A 153 38.22 4.25 2.35
N ASP A 154 39.32 3.53 2.63
CA ASP A 154 39.97 2.70 1.62
C ASP A 154 39.17 1.41 1.37
N ILE A 155 38.48 0.89 2.39
CA ILE A 155 37.55 -0.25 2.26
C ILE A 155 36.30 0.19 1.49
N GLN A 156 35.78 1.38 1.79
CA GLN A 156 34.63 2.01 1.13
C GLN A 156 34.96 2.64 -0.24
N ALA A 157 36.18 2.48 -0.73
CA ALA A 157 36.55 2.97 -2.05
C ALA A 157 35.91 2.08 -3.13
N VAL A 158 35.01 2.67 -3.91
CA VAL A 158 34.30 1.95 -4.99
C VAL A 158 35.26 1.43 -6.06
N GLY A 159 34.97 0.21 -6.53
CA GLY A 159 35.64 -0.48 -7.62
C GLY A 159 34.77 -0.52 -8.88
N ALA A 160 33.98 -1.58 -9.03
CA ALA A 160 33.09 -1.78 -10.17
C ALA A 160 31.63 -1.54 -9.75
N GLY A 161 30.99 -0.51 -10.30
CA GLY A 161 29.68 -0.09 -9.79
C GLY A 161 29.84 0.62 -8.44
N ASP A 162 28.99 0.28 -7.49
CA ASP A 162 29.04 0.67 -6.08
C ASP A 162 29.82 -0.31 -5.19
N ASP A 163 30.21 -1.49 -5.71
CA ASP A 163 31.00 -2.46 -4.95
C ASP A 163 32.34 -1.91 -4.46
N SER A 164 32.77 -2.31 -3.26
CA SER A 164 34.12 -2.09 -2.77
C SER A 164 35.20 -2.67 -3.70
N ALA A 165 36.26 -1.88 -3.96
CA ALA A 165 37.46 -2.35 -4.65
C ALA A 165 38.24 -3.43 -3.87
N MET A 166 37.92 -3.63 -2.59
CA MET A 166 38.53 -4.61 -1.71
C MET A 166 37.68 -5.87 -1.51
N MET A 167 36.63 -6.09 -2.32
CA MET A 167 35.77 -7.28 -2.22
C MET A 167 36.59 -8.59 -2.12
N GLY A 168 36.28 -9.40 -1.10
CA GLY A 168 36.94 -10.68 -0.82
C GLY A 168 38.29 -10.57 -0.10
N ALA A 169 38.83 -9.37 0.10
CA ALA A 169 40.06 -9.17 0.87
C ALA A 169 39.79 -9.32 2.37
N THR A 170 40.75 -9.88 3.11
CA THR A 170 40.76 -9.84 4.57
C THR A 170 41.56 -8.63 5.04
N VAL A 171 40.93 -7.75 5.82
CA VAL A 171 41.51 -6.50 6.31
C VAL A 171 41.37 -6.39 7.82
N THR A 172 42.24 -5.61 8.45
CA THR A 172 42.10 -5.18 9.85
C THR A 172 41.85 -3.68 9.85
N THR A 173 40.83 -3.22 10.56
CA THR A 173 40.49 -1.79 10.65
C THR A 173 40.11 -1.39 12.08
N VAL A 174 40.14 -0.09 12.37
CA VAL A 174 39.79 0.49 13.68
C VAL A 174 38.66 1.49 13.49
N GLY A 175 37.63 1.39 14.33
CA GLY A 175 36.50 2.31 14.31
C GLY A 175 35.79 2.39 15.66
N VAL A 176 35.04 3.48 15.84
CA VAL A 176 34.11 3.66 16.97
C VAL A 176 32.75 3.13 16.55
N VAL A 177 32.14 2.30 17.39
CA VAL A 177 30.81 1.71 17.14
C VAL A 177 29.75 2.80 17.19
N THR A 178 28.99 2.98 16.12
CA THR A 178 27.94 3.99 15.98
C THR A 178 26.54 3.40 16.05
N ALA A 179 26.38 2.11 15.71
CA ALA A 179 25.12 1.38 15.85
C ALA A 179 25.36 -0.10 16.15
N SER A 180 24.41 -0.75 16.82
CA SER A 180 24.52 -2.16 17.23
C SER A 180 23.18 -2.91 17.17
N TYR A 181 23.19 -4.09 16.57
CA TYR A 181 22.01 -4.94 16.34
C TYR A 181 22.33 -6.40 16.70
N PRO A 182 22.25 -6.77 18.00
CA PRO A 182 22.56 -8.12 18.46
C PRO A 182 21.58 -9.16 17.91
N ALA A 183 22.11 -10.33 17.55
CA ALA A 183 21.29 -11.45 17.10
C ALA A 183 20.29 -11.90 18.18
N ALA A 184 19.07 -12.23 17.73
CA ALA A 184 17.99 -12.73 18.57
C ALA A 184 17.55 -11.78 19.71
N GLU A 185 17.79 -10.47 19.58
CA GLU A 185 17.35 -9.50 20.59
C GLU A 185 15.81 -9.58 20.77
N SER A 186 15.36 -9.60 22.03
CA SER A 186 13.94 -9.72 22.40
C SER A 186 13.20 -10.94 21.84
N GLY A 187 13.92 -12.01 21.47
CA GLY A 187 13.33 -13.20 20.87
C GLY A 187 12.94 -13.04 19.39
N LEU A 188 13.32 -11.93 18.76
CA LEU A 188 13.13 -11.71 17.32
C LEU A 188 14.19 -12.47 16.53
N GLY A 189 13.76 -13.45 15.74
CA GLY A 189 14.67 -14.42 15.11
C GLY A 189 15.54 -13.90 13.97
N ALA A 190 15.23 -12.74 13.38
CA ALA A 190 15.97 -12.17 12.25
C ALA A 190 16.30 -10.70 12.51
N THR A 191 17.46 -10.42 13.10
CA THR A 191 17.97 -9.04 13.27
C THR A 191 18.98 -8.70 12.16
N LEU A 192 19.66 -7.56 12.25
CA LEU A 192 20.78 -7.26 11.34
C LEU A 192 22.07 -8.05 11.72
N ASP A 193 22.12 -8.64 12.92
CA ASP A 193 23.19 -9.53 13.40
C ASP A 193 24.60 -8.90 13.27
N GLY A 194 24.74 -7.63 13.64
CA GLY A 194 25.98 -6.86 13.41
C GLY A 194 26.03 -5.50 14.10
N TYR A 195 27.01 -4.69 13.73
CA TYR A 195 27.22 -3.36 14.26
C TYR A 195 27.93 -2.48 13.24
N THR A 196 27.70 -1.18 13.30
CA THR A 196 28.33 -0.20 12.42
C THR A 196 29.49 0.46 13.14
N ILE A 197 30.64 0.59 12.47
CA ILE A 197 31.81 1.31 12.98
C ILE A 197 32.11 2.51 12.08
N GLN A 198 32.64 3.58 12.66
CA GLN A 198 33.06 4.77 11.93
C GLN A 198 34.44 5.25 12.39
N THR A 199 35.21 5.82 11.46
CA THR A 199 36.58 6.28 11.69
C THR A 199 36.65 7.22 12.90
N PRO A 200 37.55 7.01 13.88
CA PRO A 200 37.64 7.87 15.06
C PRO A 200 37.82 9.36 14.71
N GLY A 201 37.08 10.25 15.39
CA GLY A 201 37.14 11.71 15.17
C GLY A 201 36.49 12.21 13.87
N SER A 202 35.86 11.34 13.09
CA SER A 202 35.18 11.72 11.86
C SER A 202 33.72 12.19 12.06
N GLY A 203 33.11 12.66 10.97
CA GLY A 203 31.74 13.19 10.93
C GLY A 203 31.68 14.68 11.28
N GLY A 204 30.52 15.15 11.76
CA GLY A 204 30.29 16.58 11.96
C GLY A 204 30.11 17.31 10.62
N ALA A 205 30.89 18.37 10.37
CA ALA A 205 30.76 19.12 9.11
C ALA A 205 31.19 18.23 7.92
N TRP A 206 30.27 17.99 6.99
CA TRP A 206 30.51 17.14 5.83
C TRP A 206 31.04 17.91 4.62
N ASP A 207 31.98 17.29 3.92
CA ASP A 207 32.41 17.73 2.59
C ASP A 207 31.69 16.91 1.53
N GLU A 208 30.74 17.55 0.83
CA GLU A 208 29.97 16.94 -0.27
C GLU A 208 30.86 16.47 -1.44
N GLY A 209 32.15 16.84 -1.47
CA GLY A 209 33.12 16.35 -2.44
C GLY A 209 33.76 15.01 -2.09
N ARG A 210 33.43 14.39 -0.94
CA ARG A 210 34.01 13.10 -0.54
C ARG A 210 33.51 11.96 -1.41
N ALA A 211 34.43 11.05 -1.73
CA ALA A 211 34.18 9.93 -2.62
C ALA A 211 33.86 8.61 -1.89
N SER A 212 34.17 8.53 -0.58
CA SER A 212 34.04 7.29 0.20
C SER A 212 33.62 7.59 1.63
N SER A 213 32.86 6.67 2.21
CA SER A 213 32.39 6.75 3.59
C SER A 213 33.52 6.53 4.61
N ASP A 214 33.39 7.14 5.79
CA ASP A 214 34.24 6.85 6.96
C ASP A 214 33.70 5.69 7.80
N ALA A 215 32.56 5.11 7.42
CA ALA A 215 31.85 4.11 8.20
C ALA A 215 31.64 2.81 7.43
N LEU A 216 31.47 1.72 8.17
CA LEU A 216 31.40 0.37 7.64
C LEU A 216 30.51 -0.50 8.54
N PHE A 217 29.60 -1.26 7.94
CA PHE A 217 28.85 -2.28 8.67
C PHE A 217 29.71 -3.53 8.89
N VAL A 218 29.74 -4.03 10.13
CA VAL A 218 30.38 -5.29 10.49
C VAL A 218 29.29 -6.34 10.72
N TYR A 219 29.20 -7.30 9.81
CA TYR A 219 28.33 -8.46 9.96
C TYR A 219 28.99 -9.48 10.88
N ALA A 220 28.43 -9.61 12.09
CA ALA A 220 28.94 -10.52 13.12
C ALA A 220 28.33 -11.92 13.03
N GLY A 221 27.12 -12.00 12.48
CA GLY A 221 26.31 -13.21 12.43
C GLY A 221 25.85 -13.65 13.84
N LYS A 222 25.05 -14.72 13.87
CA LYS A 222 24.34 -15.17 15.08
C LYS A 222 25.22 -15.51 16.30
N ASN A 223 26.47 -15.89 16.06
CA ASN A 223 27.42 -16.28 17.12
C ASN A 223 28.52 -15.24 17.34
N GLY A 224 28.45 -14.10 16.65
CA GLY A 224 29.46 -13.06 16.73
C GLY A 224 29.26 -12.15 17.95
N GLN A 225 30.34 -11.50 18.37
CA GLN A 225 30.31 -10.49 19.42
C GLN A 225 29.85 -9.14 18.83
N VAL A 226 28.86 -8.52 19.46
CA VAL A 226 28.34 -7.20 19.09
C VAL A 226 28.67 -6.21 20.23
N PRO A 227 29.60 -5.27 20.04
CA PRO A 227 29.94 -4.23 21.03
C PRO A 227 28.80 -3.21 21.19
N ALA A 228 28.80 -2.47 22.30
CA ALA A 228 27.88 -1.36 22.52
C ALA A 228 28.32 -0.10 21.72
N PRO A 229 27.38 0.77 21.30
CA PRO A 229 27.71 2.06 20.72
C PRO A 229 28.66 2.89 21.61
N GLY A 230 29.58 3.61 20.99
CA GLY A 230 30.67 4.36 21.64
C GLY A 230 31.92 3.54 21.95
N THR A 231 31.89 2.21 21.83
CA THR A 231 33.08 1.36 22.02
C THR A 231 34.02 1.53 20.83
N CYS A 232 35.33 1.71 21.06
CA CYS A 232 36.31 1.65 19.99
C CYS A 232 36.85 0.23 19.82
N VAL A 233 36.86 -0.25 18.59
CA VAL A 233 37.16 -1.64 18.26
C VAL A 233 38.16 -1.72 17.11
N ARG A 234 39.07 -2.69 17.19
CA ARG A 234 39.88 -3.18 16.08
C ARG A 234 39.27 -4.51 15.61
N VAL A 235 38.89 -4.58 14.35
CA VAL A 235 38.18 -5.71 13.76
C VAL A 235 38.98 -6.25 12.58
N THR A 236 39.10 -7.57 12.51
CA THR A 236 39.68 -8.27 11.35
C THR A 236 38.60 -9.13 10.72
N GLY A 237 38.35 -8.93 9.43
CA GLY A 237 37.31 -9.66 8.72
C GLY A 237 37.48 -9.63 7.21
N THR A 238 36.55 -10.24 6.49
CA THR A 238 36.53 -10.26 5.02
C THR A 238 35.53 -9.26 4.48
N VAL A 239 35.97 -8.41 3.54
CA VAL A 239 35.12 -7.42 2.87
C VAL A 239 34.17 -8.12 1.90
N GLY A 240 32.91 -7.72 1.87
CA GLY A 240 31.92 -8.21 0.92
C GLY A 240 30.73 -7.27 0.79
N GLU A 241 29.82 -7.63 -0.13
CA GLU A 241 28.63 -6.85 -0.48
C GLU A 241 27.35 -7.56 -0.02
N PHE A 242 26.37 -6.78 0.45
CA PHE A 242 25.07 -7.32 0.83
C PHE A 242 23.88 -6.53 0.29
N PRO A 243 22.97 -7.15 -0.49
CA PRO A 243 23.11 -8.49 -1.07
C PRO A 243 24.26 -8.53 -2.08
N ALA A 244 24.81 -9.72 -2.36
CA ALA A 244 25.88 -9.87 -3.34
C ALA A 244 25.43 -9.36 -4.72
N THR A 245 26.26 -8.55 -5.35
CA THR A 245 26.03 -7.98 -6.68
C THR A 245 26.39 -8.99 -7.78
N SER A 246 25.71 -8.88 -8.93
CA SER A 246 26.01 -9.69 -10.10
C SER A 246 25.88 -8.85 -11.36
N ALA A 247 26.56 -9.26 -12.44
CA ALA A 247 26.48 -8.57 -13.74
C ALA A 247 25.04 -8.47 -14.32
N THR A 248 24.08 -9.22 -13.77
CA THR A 248 22.68 -9.24 -14.19
C THR A 248 21.69 -8.78 -13.10
N GLY A 249 22.15 -8.32 -11.93
CA GLY A 249 21.25 -7.96 -10.83
C GLY A 249 21.91 -7.26 -9.63
N ASN A 250 21.15 -6.29 -9.09
CA ASN A 250 21.36 -5.37 -7.96
C ASN A 250 22.51 -4.35 -8.10
N PRO A 251 22.21 -3.08 -8.48
CA PRO A 251 23.17 -1.97 -8.46
C PRO A 251 23.21 -1.20 -7.13
N GLN A 252 22.67 -1.78 -6.04
CA GLN A 252 22.63 -1.18 -4.70
C GLN A 252 22.95 -2.29 -3.69
N SER A 253 24.14 -2.26 -3.12
CA SER A 253 24.60 -3.17 -2.06
C SER A 253 25.21 -2.41 -0.89
N LEU A 254 25.25 -3.05 0.28
CA LEU A 254 25.95 -2.58 1.46
C LEU A 254 27.37 -3.14 1.48
N THR A 255 28.38 -2.27 1.49
CA THR A 255 29.75 -2.70 1.80
C THR A 255 29.81 -3.11 3.27
N GLN A 256 30.26 -4.34 3.54
CA GLN A 256 30.34 -4.88 4.90
C GLN A 256 31.61 -5.69 5.17
N LEU A 257 31.97 -5.78 6.45
CA LEU A 257 33.05 -6.64 6.95
C LEU A 257 32.46 -7.85 7.69
N SER A 258 32.71 -9.05 7.22
CA SER A 258 32.33 -10.28 7.93
C SER A 258 33.37 -10.62 9.02
N ALA A 259 32.99 -10.49 10.30
CA ALA A 259 33.88 -10.74 11.44
C ALA A 259 33.12 -11.15 12.71
N THR A 260 33.51 -12.24 13.37
CA THR A 260 32.81 -12.76 14.55
C THR A 260 33.29 -12.19 15.89
N GLY A 261 34.38 -11.44 15.92
CA GLY A 261 34.95 -10.88 17.15
C GLY A 261 35.78 -9.63 16.89
N PHE A 262 36.14 -8.95 17.97
CA PHE A 262 36.90 -7.70 17.93
C PHE A 262 37.87 -7.60 19.12
N ALA A 263 38.88 -6.74 19.00
CA ALA A 263 39.69 -6.29 20.12
C ALA A 263 39.30 -4.86 20.48
N GLN A 264 38.99 -4.59 21.76
CA GLN A 264 38.73 -3.22 22.20
C GLN A 264 40.02 -2.39 22.17
N VAL A 265 39.94 -1.14 21.72
CA VAL A 265 41.04 -0.19 21.65
C VAL A 265 40.71 1.01 22.53
N ASP A 266 41.69 1.53 23.27
CA ASP A 266 41.53 2.72 24.10
C ASP A 266 41.99 3.99 23.35
N GLY A 267 41.41 5.13 23.71
CA GLY A 267 41.91 6.46 23.28
C GLY A 267 41.44 6.93 21.90
N CYS A 268 40.46 6.27 21.28
CA CYS A 268 39.84 6.76 20.05
C CYS A 268 39.04 8.05 20.31
N GLU A 269 39.15 9.02 19.42
CA GLU A 269 38.30 10.20 19.43
C GLU A 269 36.86 9.83 19.06
N ALA A 270 35.89 10.44 19.73
CA ALA A 270 34.47 10.19 19.48
C ALA A 270 34.08 10.66 18.06
N VAL A 271 33.15 9.93 17.45
CA VAL A 271 32.53 10.31 16.17
C VAL A 271 31.46 11.37 16.42
N ALA A 272 31.35 12.35 15.53
CA ALA A 272 30.27 13.34 15.54
C ALA A 272 29.21 13.01 14.47
N PRO A 273 27.91 13.02 14.78
CA PRO A 273 26.87 12.85 13.77
C PRO A 273 26.94 13.92 12.67
N THR A 274 26.76 13.49 11.42
CA THR A 274 26.81 14.35 10.24
C THR A 274 25.43 14.94 9.95
N PRO A 275 25.24 16.27 9.91
CA PRO A 275 23.92 16.87 9.71
C PRO A 275 23.43 16.66 8.28
N VAL A 276 22.16 16.24 8.12
CA VAL A 276 21.50 16.13 6.81
C VAL A 276 20.13 16.81 6.84
N THR A 277 19.81 17.63 5.84
CA THR A 277 18.53 18.37 5.77
C THR A 277 17.55 17.82 4.74
N GLY A 278 17.91 16.72 4.07
CA GLY A 278 17.10 16.12 3.02
C GLY A 278 17.52 14.67 2.77
N VAL A 279 16.84 14.03 1.83
CA VAL A 279 17.21 12.70 1.35
C VAL A 279 18.52 12.83 0.55
N PRO A 280 19.58 12.08 0.89
CA PRO A 280 20.78 12.04 0.07
C PRO A 280 20.42 11.63 -1.37
N ALA A 281 20.80 12.45 -2.35
CA ALA A 281 20.45 12.19 -3.74
C ALA A 281 21.16 10.94 -4.28
N ASP A 282 20.57 10.31 -5.30
CA ASP A 282 21.20 9.19 -6.02
C ASP A 282 22.61 9.60 -6.53
N GLY A 283 23.61 8.76 -6.24
CA GLY A 283 25.02 9.04 -6.52
C GLY A 283 25.70 9.98 -5.51
N GLN A 284 25.01 10.44 -4.47
CA GLN A 284 25.56 11.13 -3.30
C GLN A 284 25.32 10.34 -2.01
N ALA A 285 24.48 9.31 -2.02
CA ALA A 285 24.22 8.47 -0.86
C ALA A 285 25.40 7.55 -0.48
N GLU A 286 26.20 7.11 -1.46
CA GLU A 286 27.32 6.19 -1.26
C GLU A 286 28.40 6.74 -0.30
N PRO A 287 28.87 7.99 -0.42
CA PRO A 287 29.74 8.60 0.59
C PRO A 287 29.15 8.67 2.01
N TYR A 288 27.83 8.53 2.17
CA TYR A 288 27.16 8.46 3.46
C TYR A 288 26.85 7.03 3.91
N GLU A 289 27.19 6.00 3.14
CA GLU A 289 26.91 4.61 3.52
C GLU A 289 27.48 4.30 4.91
N SER A 290 26.67 3.69 5.78
CA SER A 290 27.00 3.37 7.18
C SER A 290 27.32 4.59 8.07
N MET A 291 27.28 5.83 7.57
CA MET A 291 27.65 7.01 8.36
C MET A 291 26.61 7.30 9.44
N LEU A 292 27.08 7.77 10.59
CA LEU A 292 26.22 8.34 11.62
C LEU A 292 25.72 9.72 11.18
N LEU A 293 24.42 9.84 10.95
CA LEU A 293 23.73 11.05 10.48
C LEU A 293 22.85 11.65 11.57
N ALA A 294 22.69 12.97 11.53
CA ALA A 294 21.73 13.73 12.30
C ALA A 294 20.76 14.44 11.35
N PRO A 295 19.62 13.83 11.00
CA PRO A 295 18.60 14.49 10.20
C PRO A 295 18.08 15.75 10.91
N GLN A 296 18.00 16.85 10.17
CA GLN A 296 17.61 18.16 10.66
C GLN A 296 16.34 18.66 9.97
N GLY A 297 15.70 19.63 10.61
CA GLY A 297 14.46 20.24 10.12
C GLY A 297 13.25 19.36 10.36
N THR A 298 12.13 19.77 9.74
CA THR A 298 10.88 19.04 9.82
C THR A 298 10.86 17.93 8.78
N TRP A 299 10.55 16.72 9.22
CA TRP A 299 10.22 15.59 8.37
C TRP A 299 8.74 15.26 8.53
N THR A 300 8.08 14.85 7.45
CA THR A 300 6.67 14.47 7.48
C THR A 300 6.52 13.01 7.05
N ILE A 301 5.67 12.28 7.75
CA ILE A 301 5.30 10.91 7.39
C ILE A 301 4.47 10.96 6.12
N THR A 302 4.96 10.31 5.07
CA THR A 302 4.23 10.18 3.80
C THR A 302 3.62 8.79 3.61
N ASP A 303 4.17 7.77 4.27
CA ASP A 303 3.60 6.40 4.31
C ASP A 303 3.78 5.75 5.70
N ASN A 304 2.81 4.93 6.09
CA ASN A 304 2.82 4.10 7.28
C ASN A 304 2.25 2.69 7.04
N TYR A 305 2.07 2.30 5.77
CA TYR A 305 1.48 1.01 5.41
C TYR A 305 2.37 -0.16 5.84
N GLN A 306 3.68 -0.06 5.58
CA GLN A 306 4.66 -1.10 5.90
C GLN A 306 4.99 -1.18 7.39
N THR A 307 4.59 -0.20 8.20
CA THR A 307 4.90 -0.16 9.64
C THR A 307 4.32 -1.36 10.39
N ASN A 308 3.17 -1.88 9.94
CA ASN A 308 2.54 -3.07 10.52
C ASN A 308 3.31 -4.38 10.22
N GLN A 309 4.08 -4.44 9.14
CA GLN A 309 4.73 -5.66 8.67
C GLN A 309 6.25 -5.66 8.83
N TYR A 310 6.89 -4.53 8.59
CA TYR A 310 8.34 -4.36 8.59
C TYR A 310 8.80 -3.23 9.50
N GLY A 311 7.89 -2.62 10.29
CA GLY A 311 8.26 -1.55 11.21
C GLY A 311 8.72 -0.26 10.53
N THR A 312 8.66 -0.16 9.21
CA THR A 312 9.18 0.98 8.46
C THR A 312 8.16 2.12 8.31
N LEU A 313 8.62 3.37 8.43
CA LEU A 313 7.89 4.59 8.03
C LEU A 313 8.53 5.21 6.80
N ALA A 314 7.76 5.76 5.86
CA ALA A 314 8.31 6.58 4.79
C ALA A 314 8.22 8.06 5.16
N LEU A 315 9.34 8.77 5.09
CA LEU A 315 9.49 10.17 5.45
C LEU A 315 9.86 11.02 4.23
N THR A 316 9.39 12.26 4.22
CA THR A 316 9.84 13.27 3.25
C THR A 316 10.24 14.56 3.99
N PRO A 317 11.27 15.28 3.53
CA PRO A 317 11.65 16.54 4.16
C PRO A 317 10.62 17.64 3.85
N GLY A 318 10.39 18.50 4.84
CA GLY A 318 9.43 19.59 4.78
C GLY A 318 8.11 19.28 5.49
N PRO A 319 7.14 20.21 5.44
CA PRO A 319 5.91 20.10 6.22
C PRO A 319 4.85 19.20 5.57
N GLU A 320 4.88 18.98 4.26
CA GLU A 320 3.78 18.31 3.55
C GLU A 320 4.14 16.86 3.15
N PRO A 321 3.19 15.91 3.20
CA PRO A 321 3.38 14.59 2.62
C PRO A 321 3.45 14.67 1.09
N LEU A 322 3.98 13.62 0.46
CA LEU A 322 4.03 13.50 -1.00
C LEU A 322 2.63 13.30 -1.58
N ARG A 323 2.42 13.82 -2.79
CA ARG A 323 1.12 13.81 -3.47
C ARG A 323 1.12 12.85 -4.65
N SER A 324 -0.03 12.23 -4.91
CA SER A 324 -0.23 11.41 -6.12
C SER A 324 -0.08 12.28 -7.37
N ALA A 325 0.74 11.83 -8.33
CA ALA A 325 1.11 12.64 -9.48
C ALA A 325 -0.11 13.13 -10.29
N THR A 326 -1.01 12.22 -10.68
CA THR A 326 -2.23 12.54 -11.46
C THR A 326 -3.34 13.22 -10.64
N ASP A 327 -3.09 13.53 -9.37
CA ASP A 327 -3.94 14.44 -8.60
C ASP A 327 -3.50 15.90 -8.76
N VAL A 328 -2.22 16.12 -9.07
CA VAL A 328 -1.59 17.44 -9.17
C VAL A 328 -1.35 17.86 -10.62
N VAL A 329 -0.85 16.96 -11.46
CA VAL A 329 -0.47 17.24 -12.86
C VAL A 329 -1.19 16.30 -13.82
N ALA A 330 -1.26 16.70 -15.10
CA ALA A 330 -1.90 15.89 -16.13
C ALA A 330 -1.20 14.53 -16.31
N PRO A 331 -1.95 13.47 -16.69
CA PRO A 331 -1.38 12.19 -17.08
C PRO A 331 -0.30 12.30 -18.18
N GLY A 332 0.56 11.29 -18.26
CA GLY A 332 1.64 11.20 -19.25
C GLY A 332 2.97 11.69 -18.70
N GLN A 333 3.74 12.43 -19.50
CA GLN A 333 5.12 12.78 -19.12
C GLN A 333 5.18 13.63 -17.85
N ALA A 334 4.25 14.59 -17.67
CA ALA A 334 4.21 15.41 -16.47
C ALA A 334 4.04 14.57 -15.20
N ALA A 335 3.18 13.55 -15.24
CA ALA A 335 2.99 12.63 -14.11
C ALA A 335 4.24 11.80 -13.82
N ARG A 336 4.95 11.33 -14.86
CA ARG A 336 6.23 10.60 -14.72
C ARG A 336 7.31 11.48 -14.09
N ASP A 337 7.43 12.73 -14.55
CA ASP A 337 8.40 13.68 -14.00
C ASP A 337 8.08 14.05 -12.54
N TYR A 338 6.79 14.23 -12.23
CA TYR A 338 6.35 14.51 -10.85
C TYR A 338 6.63 13.32 -9.92
N GLU A 339 6.36 12.09 -10.37
CA GLU A 339 6.64 10.91 -9.56
C GLU A 339 8.14 10.65 -9.38
N ALA A 340 8.97 10.92 -10.40
CA ALA A 340 10.41 10.89 -10.24
C ALA A 340 10.90 11.90 -9.18
N ALA A 341 10.30 13.09 -9.13
CA ALA A 341 10.59 14.08 -8.09
C ALA A 341 10.09 13.66 -6.69
N ASN A 342 8.97 12.95 -6.59
CA ASN A 342 8.52 12.33 -5.34
C ASN A 342 9.51 11.27 -4.86
N ALA A 343 9.93 10.36 -5.75
CA ALA A 343 10.85 9.27 -5.45
C ALA A 343 12.21 9.78 -4.93
N ALA A 344 12.71 10.89 -5.48
CA ALA A 344 13.95 11.52 -5.01
C ALA A 344 13.85 12.20 -3.63
N ARG A 345 12.64 12.26 -3.03
CA ARG A 345 12.35 13.00 -1.79
C ARG A 345 11.78 12.10 -0.69
N VAL A 346 11.79 10.79 -0.87
CA VAL A 346 11.31 9.84 0.14
C VAL A 346 12.47 9.01 0.67
N ILE A 347 12.48 8.78 1.98
CA ILE A 347 13.40 7.86 2.64
C ILE A 347 12.66 7.06 3.70
N ALA A 348 13.00 5.79 3.83
CA ALA A 348 12.45 4.94 4.88
C ALA A 348 13.19 5.19 6.21
N LEU A 349 12.44 5.26 7.31
CA LEU A 349 12.95 5.09 8.67
C LEU A 349 12.58 3.68 9.13
N ASP A 350 13.58 2.85 9.36
CA ASP A 350 13.41 1.44 9.68
C ASP A 350 13.31 1.19 11.19
N ASP A 351 13.13 -0.07 11.62
CA ASP A 351 12.98 -0.44 13.03
C ASP A 351 14.18 -1.20 13.64
N GLY A 352 15.27 -1.35 12.89
CA GLY A 352 16.47 -2.03 13.37
C GLY A 352 16.50 -3.55 13.17
N THR A 353 15.54 -4.14 12.45
CA THR A 353 15.44 -5.59 12.27
C THR A 353 15.07 -6.03 10.85
N ASN A 354 15.31 -7.30 10.52
CA ASN A 354 14.86 -7.92 9.27
C ASN A 354 13.58 -8.76 9.49
N THR A 355 12.93 -8.59 10.63
CA THR A 355 11.84 -9.46 11.07
C THR A 355 10.51 -9.05 10.45
N ASN A 356 9.79 -10.02 9.88
CA ASN A 356 8.37 -9.83 9.56
C ASN A 356 7.54 -9.82 10.86
N LEU A 357 7.02 -8.65 11.23
CA LEU A 357 6.32 -8.38 12.47
C LEU A 357 4.92 -9.04 12.58
N LEU A 358 4.45 -9.71 11.52
CA LEU A 358 3.18 -10.42 11.48
C LEU A 358 3.31 -11.92 11.78
N LYS A 359 4.50 -12.40 12.17
CA LYS A 359 4.78 -13.83 12.30
C LYS A 359 5.52 -14.20 13.57
N GLY A 360 5.17 -15.36 14.12
CA GLY A 360 5.92 -16.02 15.18
C GLY A 360 6.07 -15.15 16.44
N ALA A 361 7.26 -15.17 17.06
CA ALA A 361 7.54 -14.39 18.26
C ALA A 361 7.36 -12.86 18.07
N ALA A 362 7.43 -12.37 16.83
CA ALA A 362 7.29 -10.94 16.53
C ALA A 362 5.85 -10.41 16.75
N THR A 363 4.84 -11.28 16.77
CA THR A 363 3.47 -10.86 17.11
C THR A 363 3.30 -10.53 18.59
N GLU A 364 4.29 -10.86 19.43
CA GLU A 364 4.26 -10.67 20.89
C GLU A 364 5.14 -9.51 21.37
N VAL A 365 5.77 -8.76 20.46
CA VAL A 365 6.57 -7.57 20.80
C VAL A 365 5.84 -6.28 20.38
N PRO A 366 6.05 -5.15 21.09
CA PRO A 366 5.44 -3.88 20.71
C PRO A 366 6.04 -3.32 19.41
N TYR A 367 5.18 -2.74 18.56
CA TYR A 367 5.61 -2.06 17.34
C TYR A 367 6.27 -0.72 17.64
N ALA A 368 7.39 -0.44 16.98
CA ALA A 368 8.21 0.75 17.25
C ALA A 368 7.43 2.07 17.14
N TYR A 369 6.66 2.24 16.07
CA TYR A 369 6.02 3.53 15.74
C TYR A 369 4.50 3.53 15.87
N LEU A 370 3.91 2.42 16.35
CA LEU A 370 2.46 2.27 16.48
C LEU A 370 2.01 1.91 17.91
N ALA A 371 2.93 1.56 18.80
CA ALA A 371 2.60 1.23 20.19
C ALA A 371 2.02 2.44 20.96
N ASN A 372 1.25 2.15 22.01
CA ASN A 372 0.77 3.12 23.01
C ASN A 372 -0.29 4.16 22.55
N GLY A 373 -1.03 3.91 21.47
CA GLY A 373 -2.23 4.70 21.13
C GLY A 373 -1.96 6.10 20.56
N ALA A 374 -0.72 6.43 20.22
CA ALA A 374 -0.34 7.62 19.44
C ALA A 374 0.21 7.17 18.08
N PRO A 375 -0.63 7.01 17.05
CA PRO A 375 -0.23 6.33 15.83
C PRO A 375 0.66 7.21 14.95
N ALA A 376 1.70 6.60 14.37
CA ALA A 376 2.31 7.15 13.16
C ALA A 376 1.24 7.30 12.07
N ARG A 377 0.97 8.54 11.69
CA ARG A 377 -0.11 8.91 10.77
C ARG A 377 0.46 9.75 9.65
N VAL A 378 0.03 9.52 8.42
CA VAL A 378 0.45 10.33 7.26
C VAL A 378 0.08 11.80 7.51
N GLY A 379 1.03 12.69 7.23
CA GLY A 379 0.94 14.12 7.53
C GLY A 379 1.37 14.53 8.93
N TYR A 380 1.68 13.59 9.84
CA TYR A 380 2.33 13.95 11.12
C TYR A 380 3.80 14.26 10.91
N HIS A 381 4.33 15.09 11.81
CA HIS A 381 5.72 15.52 11.76
C HIS A 381 6.59 14.65 12.67
N VAL A 382 7.80 14.39 12.19
CA VAL A 382 8.85 13.63 12.85
C VAL A 382 9.99 14.58 13.17
N SER A 383 10.43 14.57 14.42
CA SER A 383 11.68 15.20 14.86
C SER A 383 12.65 14.11 15.29
N PHE A 384 13.91 14.20 14.87
CA PHE A 384 14.96 13.27 15.27
C PHE A 384 15.58 13.76 16.58
N ASP A 385 15.41 12.97 17.64
CA ASP A 385 15.98 13.20 18.97
C ASP A 385 17.35 12.52 19.13
N GLY A 386 17.63 11.53 18.28
CA GLY A 386 18.89 10.82 18.20
C GLY A 386 19.37 10.68 16.75
N PRO A 387 20.66 10.36 16.55
CA PRO A 387 21.19 10.10 15.22
C PRO A 387 20.68 8.78 14.65
N VAL A 388 20.85 8.60 13.35
CA VAL A 388 20.55 7.39 12.59
C VAL A 388 21.73 7.02 11.71
N VAL A 389 21.76 5.81 11.17
CA VAL A 389 22.74 5.36 10.19
C VAL A 389 22.08 5.30 8.82
N LEU A 390 22.76 5.70 7.76
CA LEU A 390 22.28 5.49 6.40
C LEU A 390 22.80 4.15 5.86
N GLU A 391 21.94 3.21 5.51
CA GLU A 391 22.37 1.94 4.91
C GLU A 391 21.45 1.55 3.74
N PRO A 392 21.97 0.90 2.69
CA PRO A 392 21.13 0.29 1.68
C PRO A 392 20.49 -0.99 2.25
N ARG A 393 19.16 -1.01 2.28
CA ARG A 393 18.34 -2.14 2.72
C ARG A 393 17.14 -2.28 1.79
N HIS A 394 16.75 -3.51 1.49
CA HIS A 394 15.57 -3.80 0.67
C HIS A 394 15.58 -3.13 -0.73
N GLY A 395 16.77 -2.84 -1.27
CA GLY A 395 16.93 -2.19 -2.58
C GLY A 395 16.88 -0.65 -2.57
N SER A 396 16.96 -0.01 -1.40
CA SER A 396 17.00 1.46 -1.26
C SER A 396 17.79 1.89 -0.02
N PHE A 397 18.27 3.13 0.01
CA PHE A 397 18.81 3.69 1.26
C PHE A 397 17.72 3.95 2.30
N VAL A 398 18.00 3.61 3.55
CA VAL A 398 17.11 3.81 4.69
C VAL A 398 17.86 4.51 5.83
N PHE A 399 17.13 5.22 6.67
CA PHE A 399 17.58 5.60 7.99
C PHE A 399 17.36 4.44 8.95
N GLN A 400 18.46 3.84 9.41
CA GLN A 400 18.48 2.83 10.45
C GLN A 400 18.66 3.47 11.83
N PRO A 401 17.80 3.19 12.82
CA PRO A 401 18.06 3.56 14.21
C PRO A 401 19.38 2.98 14.71
N THR A 402 20.13 3.66 15.59
CA THR A 402 21.43 3.16 16.08
C THR A 402 21.36 1.92 16.97
N SER A 403 20.15 1.47 17.30
CA SER A 403 19.87 0.23 18.03
C SER A 403 18.48 -0.26 17.64
N MET A 404 18.20 -1.55 17.79
CA MET A 404 16.88 -2.09 17.47
C MET A 404 15.77 -1.41 18.28
N VAL A 405 14.75 -0.89 17.58
CA VAL A 405 13.55 -0.27 18.16
C VAL A 405 12.31 -1.17 18.03
N ALA A 406 12.36 -2.18 17.16
CA ALA A 406 11.39 -3.27 17.15
C ALA A 406 11.35 -3.95 18.53
N GLY A 407 10.17 -3.99 19.16
CA GLY A 407 10.02 -4.48 20.52
C GLY A 407 10.54 -3.54 21.63
N HIS A 408 11.14 -2.40 21.28
CA HIS A 408 11.70 -1.39 22.19
C HIS A 408 11.35 0.03 21.72
N PRO A 409 10.06 0.42 21.71
CA PRO A 409 9.62 1.72 21.24
C PRO A 409 10.24 2.90 22.01
N ASP A 410 10.69 2.68 23.25
CA ASP A 410 11.41 3.65 24.08
C ASP A 410 12.79 4.03 23.53
N ARG A 411 13.33 3.25 22.58
CA ARG A 411 14.60 3.51 21.89
C ARG A 411 14.46 4.23 20.56
N SER A 412 13.23 4.60 20.18
CA SER A 412 12.97 5.34 18.93
C SER A 412 13.91 6.55 18.81
N PRO A 413 14.58 6.75 17.66
CA PRO A 413 15.41 7.93 17.44
C PRO A 413 14.55 9.18 17.15
N VAL A 414 13.22 9.03 17.11
CA VAL A 414 12.29 10.08 16.72
C VAL A 414 11.14 10.26 17.70
N THR A 415 10.70 11.51 17.80
CA THR A 415 9.40 11.90 18.36
C THR A 415 8.44 12.24 17.22
N ILE A 416 7.26 11.62 17.24
CA ILE A 416 6.18 11.88 16.29
C ILE A 416 5.19 12.87 16.94
N THR A 417 4.86 13.94 16.22
CA THR A 417 3.95 14.99 16.67
C THR A 417 2.78 15.18 15.72
N GLY A 418 1.59 15.29 16.30
CA GLY A 418 0.34 15.43 15.57
C GLY A 418 -0.85 15.13 16.48
N GLN A 419 -2.06 15.44 16.02
CA GLN A 419 -3.31 15.11 16.70
C GLN A 419 -4.32 14.62 15.69
N ARG A 420 -5.05 13.56 16.06
CA ARG A 420 -6.04 12.96 15.18
C ARG A 420 -7.17 13.98 14.96
N PRO A 421 -7.58 14.24 13.71
CA PRO A 421 -8.55 15.30 13.44
C PRO A 421 -9.97 14.86 13.83
N GLY A 422 -10.67 15.69 14.59
CA GLY A 422 -12.12 15.55 14.77
C GLY A 422 -12.90 15.84 13.47
N ALA A 423 -14.19 15.52 13.46
CA ALA A 423 -15.05 15.79 12.31
C ALA A 423 -15.06 17.31 11.98
N PRO A 424 -14.81 17.70 10.72
CA PRO A 424 -14.82 19.10 10.32
C PRO A 424 -16.24 19.67 10.30
N THR A 425 -16.35 20.98 10.42
CA THR A 425 -17.64 21.68 10.31
C THR A 425 -17.81 22.29 8.92
N VAL A 426 -18.96 22.08 8.31
CA VAL A 426 -19.40 22.78 7.09
C VAL A 426 -20.62 23.65 7.39
N GLY A 427 -20.80 24.71 6.59
CA GLY A 427 -21.95 25.60 6.66
C GLY A 427 -23.24 24.96 6.13
N GLY A 428 -24.30 25.76 6.02
CA GLY A 428 -25.59 25.34 5.49
C GLY A 428 -26.53 24.76 6.56
N ASP A 429 -27.77 24.52 6.14
CA ASP A 429 -28.85 23.96 6.97
C ASP A 429 -29.11 22.46 6.72
N THR A 430 -28.47 21.91 5.70
CA THR A 430 -28.61 20.54 5.24
C THR A 430 -27.23 19.98 4.92
N ARG A 431 -26.91 18.79 5.39
CA ARG A 431 -25.60 18.16 5.16
C ARG A 431 -25.73 16.83 4.42
N VAL A 432 -24.94 16.68 3.37
CA VAL A 432 -24.78 15.42 2.63
C VAL A 432 -23.36 14.92 2.85
N ALA A 433 -23.15 13.62 2.93
CA ALA A 433 -21.82 13.03 2.91
C ALA A 433 -21.75 11.87 1.93
N THR A 434 -20.54 11.54 1.47
CA THR A 434 -20.23 10.32 0.73
C THR A 434 -19.17 9.54 1.49
N PHE A 435 -19.31 8.22 1.60
CA PHE A 435 -18.43 7.42 2.44
C PHE A 435 -18.34 5.96 1.99
N ASN A 436 -17.19 5.59 1.43
CA ASN A 436 -16.81 4.20 1.24
C ASN A 436 -16.49 3.57 2.60
N VAL A 437 -17.28 2.57 3.01
CA VAL A 437 -17.20 1.93 4.33
C VAL A 437 -16.45 0.59 4.35
N LEU A 438 -15.61 0.32 3.34
CA LEU A 438 -14.70 -0.83 3.27
C LEU A 438 -15.40 -2.17 3.50
N ASN A 439 -16.09 -2.66 2.47
CA ASN A 439 -16.79 -3.94 2.40
C ASN A 439 -17.63 -4.23 3.66
N TYR A 440 -18.65 -3.42 3.92
CA TYR A 440 -19.65 -3.72 4.94
C TYR A 440 -20.57 -4.87 4.48
N PHE A 441 -20.13 -6.08 4.82
CA PHE A 441 -20.84 -7.33 4.55
C PHE A 441 -21.26 -7.92 5.88
N SER A 442 -22.55 -8.20 5.97
CA SER A 442 -23.19 -8.75 7.17
C SER A 442 -23.49 -10.23 7.02
N ASP A 443 -23.41 -10.77 5.80
CA ASP A 443 -23.17 -12.20 5.60
C ASP A 443 -21.67 -12.46 5.68
N LEU A 444 -21.28 -13.40 6.55
CA LEU A 444 -19.90 -13.52 7.03
C LEU A 444 -19.18 -14.72 6.42
N GLY A 445 -17.87 -14.61 6.29
CA GLY A 445 -17.04 -15.70 5.77
C GLY A 445 -17.20 -17.03 6.53
N VAL A 446 -17.41 -16.97 7.85
CA VAL A 446 -17.63 -18.17 8.69
C VAL A 446 -18.91 -18.94 8.32
N ASP A 447 -19.87 -18.28 7.68
CA ASP A 447 -21.16 -18.88 7.30
C ASP A 447 -21.17 -19.34 5.81
N GLU A 448 -20.10 -19.07 5.04
CA GLU A 448 -19.96 -19.50 3.64
C GLU A 448 -19.14 -20.81 3.53
N ALA A 449 -19.72 -21.84 2.92
CA ALA A 449 -19.07 -23.14 2.77
C ALA A 449 -17.80 -23.06 1.90
N GLY A 450 -16.68 -23.57 2.40
CA GLY A 450 -15.40 -23.55 1.69
C GLY A 450 -14.64 -22.22 1.77
N CYS A 451 -15.22 -21.21 2.42
CA CYS A 451 -14.58 -19.93 2.67
C CYS A 451 -13.37 -20.09 3.61
N THR A 452 -12.30 -19.35 3.33
CA THR A 452 -11.12 -19.25 4.20
C THR A 452 -11.00 -17.81 4.69
N GLY A 453 -9.98 -17.50 5.49
CA GLY A 453 -9.71 -16.13 5.88
C GLY A 453 -8.24 -15.82 6.08
N TYR A 454 -7.94 -14.54 6.25
CA TYR A 454 -6.66 -14.09 6.76
C TYR A 454 -6.67 -14.28 8.28
N PRO A 455 -5.75 -15.09 8.85
CA PRO A 455 -5.70 -15.35 10.27
C PRO A 455 -5.06 -14.20 11.06
N ASP A 456 -5.48 -14.03 12.30
CA ASP A 456 -4.75 -13.29 13.33
C ASP A 456 -3.57 -14.12 13.88
N ARG A 457 -2.88 -13.59 14.91
CA ARG A 457 -1.73 -14.28 15.52
C ARG A 457 -2.09 -15.62 16.20
N THR A 458 -3.36 -15.83 16.55
CA THR A 458 -3.85 -17.07 17.20
C THR A 458 -4.32 -18.11 16.17
N GLY A 459 -4.38 -17.74 14.90
CA GLY A 459 -4.90 -18.58 13.81
C GLY A 459 -6.40 -18.39 13.54
N ALA A 460 -7.09 -17.50 14.27
CA ALA A 460 -8.49 -17.20 14.05
C ALA A 460 -8.65 -16.30 12.82
N PHE A 461 -9.54 -16.66 11.89
CA PHE A 461 -9.78 -15.87 10.69
C PHE A 461 -10.54 -14.57 10.99
N VAL A 462 -10.01 -13.46 10.49
CA VAL A 462 -10.53 -12.09 10.70
C VAL A 462 -11.22 -11.55 9.46
N THR A 463 -10.57 -11.67 8.29
CA THR A 463 -11.08 -11.14 7.01
C THR A 463 -11.33 -12.28 6.04
N ALA A 464 -12.47 -12.25 5.34
CA ALA A 464 -12.87 -13.28 4.39
C ALA A 464 -11.88 -13.36 3.21
N LYS A 465 -11.56 -14.59 2.78
CA LYS A 465 -10.61 -14.86 1.70
C LYS A 465 -11.04 -16.08 0.89
N LYS A 466 -11.05 -15.95 -0.44
CA LYS A 466 -11.55 -16.99 -1.37
C LYS A 466 -13.02 -17.33 -1.10
N CYS A 467 -13.83 -16.29 -0.93
CA CYS A 467 -15.26 -16.37 -0.64
C CYS A 467 -15.99 -15.41 -1.58
N ARG A 468 -17.30 -15.61 -1.75
CA ARG A 468 -18.17 -14.68 -2.45
C ARG A 468 -18.48 -13.47 -1.57
N VAL A 469 -18.73 -13.69 -0.28
CA VAL A 469 -18.76 -12.61 0.72
C VAL A 469 -17.40 -11.91 0.78
N ARG A 470 -17.44 -10.60 1.01
CA ARG A 470 -16.26 -9.76 1.24
C ARG A 470 -16.27 -9.32 2.71
N GLY A 471 -15.27 -8.56 3.14
CA GLY A 471 -15.26 -8.00 4.48
C GLY A 471 -14.95 -9.03 5.58
N ALA A 472 -15.68 -8.97 6.69
CA ALA A 472 -15.39 -9.75 7.89
C ALA A 472 -15.59 -11.27 7.72
N PHE A 473 -14.67 -12.06 8.27
CA PHE A 473 -14.83 -13.51 8.34
C PHE A 473 -15.69 -13.93 9.54
N SER A 474 -15.40 -13.40 10.73
CA SER A 474 -16.04 -13.82 11.97
C SER A 474 -17.02 -12.77 12.50
N ARG A 475 -17.94 -13.21 13.39
CA ARG A 475 -18.89 -12.32 14.08
C ARG A 475 -18.19 -11.25 14.92
N GLU A 476 -17.06 -11.59 15.51
CA GLU A 476 -16.23 -10.64 16.28
C GLU A 476 -15.57 -9.60 15.36
N ALA A 477 -14.98 -10.03 14.24
CA ALA A 477 -14.42 -9.12 13.25
C ALA A 477 -15.48 -8.16 12.68
N PHE A 478 -16.68 -8.68 12.41
CA PHE A 478 -17.82 -7.87 11.97
C PHE A 478 -18.26 -6.86 13.04
N ALA A 479 -18.33 -7.27 14.32
CA ALA A 479 -18.66 -6.36 15.42
C ALA A 479 -17.64 -5.20 15.52
N ASN A 480 -16.34 -5.48 15.35
CA ASN A 480 -15.31 -4.46 15.33
C ASN A 480 -15.46 -3.51 14.13
N GLN A 481 -15.69 -4.04 12.94
CA GLN A 481 -15.94 -3.25 11.72
C GLN A 481 -17.17 -2.35 11.89
N GLN A 482 -18.30 -2.94 12.30
CA GLN A 482 -19.57 -2.26 12.46
C GLN A 482 -19.49 -1.15 13.52
N ALA A 483 -18.83 -1.39 14.66
CA ALA A 483 -18.69 -0.39 15.71
C ALA A 483 -17.96 0.88 15.21
N LYS A 484 -16.85 0.72 14.48
CA LYS A 484 -16.09 1.85 13.92
C LYS A 484 -16.87 2.61 12.84
N ILE A 485 -17.58 1.89 11.95
CA ILE A 485 -18.45 2.50 10.93
C ILE A 485 -19.60 3.29 11.57
N ILE A 486 -20.25 2.74 12.60
CA ILE A 486 -21.32 3.43 13.35
C ILE A 486 -20.77 4.69 14.02
N ALA A 487 -19.60 4.60 14.66
CA ALA A 487 -18.94 5.76 15.28
C ALA A 487 -18.65 6.86 14.24
N ALA A 488 -18.12 6.49 13.07
CA ALA A 488 -17.83 7.42 11.99
C ALA A 488 -19.10 8.08 11.44
N ILE A 489 -20.13 7.30 11.07
CA ILE A 489 -21.39 7.81 10.50
C ILE A 489 -22.09 8.76 11.47
N ASN A 490 -22.15 8.41 12.77
CA ASN A 490 -22.79 9.27 13.77
C ASN A 490 -21.98 10.55 14.06
N ALA A 491 -20.66 10.53 13.87
CA ALA A 491 -19.78 11.70 14.02
C ALA A 491 -19.81 12.67 12.83
N LEU A 492 -20.15 12.20 11.61
CA LEU A 492 -20.21 13.04 10.39
C LEU A 492 -21.12 14.27 10.54
N GLY A 493 -22.17 14.16 11.36
CA GLY A 493 -23.17 15.21 11.48
C GLY A 493 -23.99 15.43 10.19
N ALA A 494 -23.98 14.46 9.27
CA ALA A 494 -24.72 14.49 8.01
C ALA A 494 -26.22 14.23 8.21
N ASP A 495 -27.05 14.73 7.29
CA ASP A 495 -28.48 14.46 7.17
C ASP A 495 -28.78 13.38 6.12
N VAL A 496 -27.93 13.26 5.09
CA VAL A 496 -27.91 12.19 4.08
C VAL A 496 -26.48 11.65 3.97
N VAL A 497 -26.31 10.34 3.90
CA VAL A 497 -25.02 9.70 3.59
C VAL A 497 -25.20 8.78 2.40
N ALA A 498 -24.47 9.06 1.32
CA ALA A 498 -24.19 8.15 0.23
C ALA A 498 -23.12 7.16 0.70
N LEU A 499 -23.44 5.87 0.64
CA LEU A 499 -22.55 4.80 1.10
C LEU A 499 -22.09 4.00 -0.11
N GLU A 500 -20.79 3.76 -0.18
CA GLU A 500 -20.17 2.80 -1.06
C GLU A 500 -19.73 1.56 -0.26
N GLU A 501 -19.54 0.43 -0.95
CA GLU A 501 -19.11 -0.82 -0.32
C GLU A 501 -20.10 -1.45 0.67
N ILE A 502 -21.40 -1.32 0.37
CA ILE A 502 -22.45 -2.08 1.06
C ILE A 502 -22.67 -3.40 0.33
N GLU A 503 -22.79 -4.49 1.07
CA GLU A 503 -23.17 -5.79 0.52
C GLU A 503 -24.50 -5.75 -0.24
N ASN A 504 -24.56 -6.53 -1.33
CA ASN A 504 -25.76 -6.87 -2.07
C ASN A 504 -26.13 -8.35 -1.82
N PRO A 505 -27.03 -8.65 -0.86
CA PRO A 505 -27.37 -10.03 -0.49
C PRO A 505 -27.93 -10.87 -1.65
N LEU A 506 -28.63 -10.22 -2.59
CA LEU A 506 -29.13 -10.88 -3.80
C LEU A 506 -27.97 -11.37 -4.67
N ALA A 507 -26.99 -10.50 -4.93
CA ALA A 507 -25.83 -10.81 -5.75
C ALA A 507 -24.82 -11.72 -5.03
N VAL A 508 -24.81 -11.77 -3.69
CA VAL A 508 -24.09 -12.79 -2.92
C VAL A 508 -24.82 -14.14 -2.95
N GLY A 509 -26.15 -14.12 -3.08
CA GLY A 509 -26.99 -15.32 -3.04
C GLY A 509 -27.32 -15.78 -1.61
N SER A 510 -27.17 -14.91 -0.62
CA SER A 510 -27.46 -15.15 0.80
C SER A 510 -28.91 -14.87 1.19
N GLY A 511 -29.67 -14.15 0.36
CA GLY A 511 -31.06 -13.80 0.65
C GLY A 511 -31.86 -13.36 -0.57
N THR A 512 -33.13 -13.00 -0.35
CA THR A 512 -34.06 -12.50 -1.39
C THR A 512 -34.34 -11.00 -1.27
N ASP A 513 -33.74 -10.33 -0.30
CA ASP A 513 -33.90 -8.89 -0.06
C ASP A 513 -32.59 -8.16 -0.30
N ARG A 514 -32.58 -7.24 -1.28
CA ARG A 514 -31.43 -6.42 -1.66
C ARG A 514 -31.01 -5.45 -0.56
N ASP A 515 -31.93 -5.08 0.33
CA ASP A 515 -31.72 -4.06 1.35
C ASP A 515 -31.37 -4.65 2.73
N ALA A 516 -31.33 -5.98 2.88
CA ALA A 516 -31.19 -6.62 4.20
C ALA A 516 -29.93 -6.16 4.97
N SER A 517 -28.78 -6.08 4.32
CA SER A 517 -27.52 -5.62 4.96
C SER A 517 -27.56 -4.15 5.33
N LEU A 518 -28.19 -3.31 4.50
CA LEU A 518 -28.37 -1.89 4.77
C LEU A 518 -29.35 -1.65 5.92
N ALA A 519 -30.44 -2.43 5.98
CA ALA A 519 -31.40 -2.39 7.08
C ALA A 519 -30.71 -2.74 8.42
N ARG A 520 -29.87 -3.79 8.44
CA ARG A 520 -29.06 -4.16 9.62
C ARG A 520 -28.13 -3.02 10.07
N LEU A 521 -27.48 -2.32 9.13
CA LEU A 521 -26.67 -1.15 9.46
C LEU A 521 -27.53 -0.03 10.10
N VAL A 522 -28.69 0.27 9.53
CA VAL A 522 -29.60 1.30 10.05
C VAL A 522 -30.15 0.94 11.44
N ASP A 523 -30.47 -0.33 11.68
CA ASP A 523 -30.89 -0.80 13.00
C ASP A 523 -29.79 -0.55 14.03
N ALA A 524 -28.54 -0.93 13.72
CA ALA A 524 -27.41 -0.71 14.62
C ALA A 524 -27.07 0.78 14.82
N LEU A 525 -27.21 1.61 13.77
CA LEU A 525 -27.10 3.06 13.89
C LEU A 525 -28.17 3.64 14.82
N ASN A 526 -29.40 3.14 14.75
CA ASN A 526 -30.51 3.55 15.60
C ASN A 526 -30.38 3.04 17.04
N GLU A 527 -29.77 1.88 17.27
CA GLU A 527 -29.40 1.44 18.62
C GLU A 527 -28.41 2.40 19.27
N ALA A 528 -27.43 2.91 18.51
CA ALA A 528 -26.42 3.83 19.01
C ALA A 528 -26.92 5.29 19.14
N ALA A 529 -27.69 5.78 18.16
CA ALA A 529 -28.11 7.19 18.08
C ALA A 529 -29.52 7.46 18.63
N GLY A 530 -30.30 6.40 18.91
CA GLY A 530 -31.70 6.47 19.30
C GLY A 530 -32.65 6.07 18.16
N ALA A 531 -33.70 5.32 18.50
CA ALA A 531 -34.65 4.76 17.55
C ALA A 531 -35.28 5.84 16.65
N GLY A 532 -35.30 5.58 15.34
CA GLY A 532 -35.88 6.48 14.33
C GLY A 532 -34.98 7.66 13.93
N THR A 533 -33.73 7.70 14.39
CA THR A 533 -32.76 8.73 13.98
C THR A 533 -32.35 8.56 12.52
N TRP A 534 -32.17 7.33 12.07
CA TRP A 534 -31.76 6.97 10.72
C TRP A 534 -32.82 6.10 10.04
N ALA A 535 -32.95 6.31 8.73
CA ALA A 535 -33.68 5.45 7.80
C ALA A 535 -32.81 5.20 6.57
N TYR A 536 -33.06 4.11 5.83
CA TYR A 536 -32.44 3.89 4.52
C TYR A 536 -33.41 4.23 3.39
N VAL A 537 -32.86 4.55 2.23
CA VAL A 537 -33.63 4.67 0.99
C VAL A 537 -33.86 3.27 0.43
N PRO A 538 -35.12 2.81 0.29
CA PRO A 538 -35.41 1.49 -0.26
C PRO A 538 -34.93 1.36 -1.71
N SER A 539 -34.55 0.14 -2.08
CA SER A 539 -34.32 -0.24 -3.46
C SER A 539 -35.57 0.03 -4.33
N PRO A 540 -35.39 0.45 -5.60
CA PRO A 540 -36.52 0.66 -6.50
C PRO A 540 -37.24 -0.65 -6.82
N PRO A 541 -38.50 -0.60 -7.25
CA PRO A 541 -39.26 -1.79 -7.65
C PRO A 541 -38.66 -2.52 -8.87
N ILE A 542 -37.81 -1.84 -9.65
CA ILE A 542 -37.08 -2.40 -10.79
C ILE A 542 -35.59 -2.29 -10.45
N ILE A 543 -34.95 -3.44 -10.29
CA ILE A 543 -33.51 -3.57 -10.06
C ILE A 543 -32.84 -4.22 -11.28
N PRO A 544 -31.55 -3.94 -11.58
CA PRO A 544 -30.81 -4.64 -12.62
C PRO A 544 -30.75 -6.14 -12.36
N ALA A 545 -30.66 -6.94 -13.42
CA ALA A 545 -30.54 -8.40 -13.29
C ALA A 545 -29.14 -8.83 -12.84
N ASP A 546 -28.11 -8.13 -13.32
CA ASP A 546 -26.70 -8.46 -13.10
C ASP A 546 -26.01 -7.32 -12.33
N GLU A 547 -26.04 -7.42 -11.00
CA GLU A 547 -25.36 -6.49 -10.10
C GLU A 547 -24.12 -7.12 -9.46
N ASP A 548 -23.16 -6.27 -9.09
CA ASP A 548 -22.02 -6.64 -8.28
C ASP A 548 -22.47 -7.08 -6.86
N VAL A 549 -21.64 -7.89 -6.20
CA VAL A 549 -21.84 -8.28 -4.79
C VAL A 549 -21.73 -7.09 -3.84
N ILE A 550 -21.17 -5.98 -4.32
CA ILE A 550 -21.13 -4.68 -3.69
C ILE A 550 -22.14 -3.75 -4.37
N ARG A 551 -22.83 -2.91 -3.58
CA ARG A 551 -23.72 -1.85 -4.08
C ARG A 551 -23.45 -0.52 -3.38
N VAL A 552 -23.87 0.56 -4.03
CA VAL A 552 -24.02 1.88 -3.40
C VAL A 552 -25.41 2.01 -2.76
N ALA A 553 -25.53 2.81 -1.71
CA ALA A 553 -26.76 2.97 -0.93
C ALA A 553 -26.91 4.39 -0.35
N PHE A 554 -28.11 4.71 0.17
CA PHE A 554 -28.34 5.95 0.92
C PHE A 554 -28.96 5.65 2.28
N ILE A 555 -28.46 6.33 3.30
CA ILE A 555 -29.13 6.50 4.60
C ILE A 555 -29.39 7.98 4.85
N TYR A 556 -30.42 8.30 5.64
CA TYR A 556 -30.81 9.67 5.92
C TYR A 556 -31.48 9.82 7.27
N LYS A 557 -31.53 11.05 7.78
CA LYS A 557 -32.26 11.42 8.99
C LYS A 557 -33.68 11.87 8.64
N PRO A 558 -34.74 11.09 8.94
CA PRO A 558 -36.11 11.41 8.54
C PRO A 558 -36.65 12.68 9.21
N ALA A 559 -36.07 13.11 10.34
CA ALA A 559 -36.40 14.39 10.97
C ALA A 559 -35.91 15.61 10.16
N ARG A 560 -35.03 15.41 9.18
CA ARG A 560 -34.31 16.46 8.46
C ARG A 560 -34.67 16.48 6.99
N VAL A 561 -34.75 15.31 6.36
CA VAL A 561 -35.04 15.16 4.94
C VAL A 561 -35.97 13.98 4.70
N SER A 562 -36.66 13.97 3.56
CA SER A 562 -37.52 12.87 3.13
C SER A 562 -37.26 12.54 1.65
N PRO A 563 -37.13 11.25 1.27
CA PRO A 563 -37.05 10.84 -0.12
C PRO A 563 -38.28 11.28 -0.92
N VAL A 564 -38.06 11.82 -2.12
CA VAL A 564 -39.11 12.15 -3.09
C VAL A 564 -39.17 11.04 -4.14
N GLY A 565 -40.27 10.30 -4.15
CA GLY A 565 -40.47 9.16 -5.07
C GLY A 565 -39.50 7.99 -4.81
N SER A 566 -39.51 7.01 -5.71
CA SER A 566 -38.58 5.89 -5.68
C SER A 566 -37.18 6.32 -6.12
N SER A 567 -36.16 5.68 -5.54
CA SER A 567 -34.78 5.78 -6.04
C SER A 567 -34.67 5.24 -7.47
N VAL A 568 -33.55 5.51 -8.15
CA VAL A 568 -33.31 5.04 -9.53
C VAL A 568 -31.90 4.47 -9.64
N ILE A 569 -31.80 3.20 -10.00
CA ILE A 569 -30.52 2.56 -10.34
C ILE A 569 -30.24 2.80 -11.82
N HIS A 570 -29.04 3.27 -12.15
CA HIS A 570 -28.60 3.43 -13.53
C HIS A 570 -27.99 2.12 -14.06
N ASP A 571 -28.82 1.31 -14.70
CA ASP A 571 -28.39 0.13 -15.43
C ASP A 571 -27.84 0.54 -16.81
N ASP A 572 -26.53 0.39 -17.01
CA ASP A 572 -25.83 0.78 -18.23
C ASP A 572 -24.64 -0.16 -18.49
N PRO A 573 -24.37 -0.56 -19.74
CA PRO A 573 -23.25 -1.44 -20.08
C PRO A 573 -21.86 -0.94 -19.65
N ALA A 574 -21.68 0.36 -19.36
CA ALA A 574 -20.44 0.88 -18.79
C ALA A 574 -20.18 0.37 -17.35
N PHE A 575 -21.23 -0.09 -16.66
CA PHE A 575 -21.16 -0.63 -15.30
C PHE A 575 -21.47 -2.12 -15.25
N THR A 576 -22.49 -2.60 -15.97
CA THR A 576 -22.97 -3.99 -15.87
C THR A 576 -21.86 -5.01 -16.14
N GLY A 577 -21.60 -5.89 -15.17
CA GLY A 577 -20.53 -6.89 -15.22
C GLY A 577 -19.10 -6.34 -15.08
N LEU A 578 -18.94 -5.04 -14.85
CA LEU A 578 -17.65 -4.36 -14.75
C LEU A 578 -17.46 -3.63 -13.42
N ALA A 579 -18.50 -2.97 -12.90
CA ALA A 579 -18.49 -2.22 -11.65
C ALA A 579 -19.92 -2.05 -11.10
N ARG A 580 -20.06 -1.23 -10.07
CA ARG A 580 -21.32 -0.99 -9.36
C ARG A 580 -22.17 0.05 -10.09
N GLN A 581 -23.46 -0.23 -10.27
CA GLN A 581 -24.39 0.70 -10.88
C GLN A 581 -24.62 1.96 -9.99
N PRO A 582 -24.59 3.18 -10.55
CA PRO A 582 -24.94 4.39 -9.82
C PRO A 582 -26.38 4.40 -9.31
N LEU A 583 -26.61 5.07 -8.17
CA LEU A 583 -27.94 5.19 -7.54
C LEU A 583 -28.30 6.66 -7.34
N ALA A 584 -29.45 7.08 -7.86
CA ALA A 584 -29.99 8.41 -7.64
C ALA A 584 -31.16 8.41 -6.64
N GLN A 585 -31.22 9.43 -5.79
CA GLN A 585 -32.38 9.74 -4.96
C GLN A 585 -32.57 11.26 -4.89
N GLU A 586 -33.81 11.70 -5.07
CA GLU A 586 -34.22 13.07 -4.75
C GLU A 586 -34.65 13.16 -3.28
N PHE A 587 -34.23 14.21 -2.58
CA PHE A 587 -34.60 14.48 -1.19
C PHE A 587 -35.29 15.84 -1.09
N ALA A 588 -36.32 15.93 -0.24
CA ALA A 588 -36.95 17.17 0.16
C ALA A 588 -36.53 17.53 1.58
N ARG A 589 -36.19 18.81 1.82
CA ARG A 589 -35.92 19.30 3.17
C ARG A 589 -37.19 19.34 4.00
N VAL A 590 -37.19 18.73 5.18
CA VAL A 590 -38.30 18.84 6.13
C VAL A 590 -38.34 20.27 6.68
N SER A 591 -39.37 21.04 6.33
CA SER A 591 -39.59 22.41 6.81
C SER A 591 -40.95 22.53 7.50
N LEU A 592 -41.04 23.43 8.48
CA LEU A 592 -42.31 23.82 9.12
C LEU A 592 -43.03 24.93 8.34
N GLU A 593 -42.39 25.49 7.32
CA GLU A 593 -42.97 26.51 6.46
C GLU A 593 -44.01 25.91 5.50
N ARG A 594 -45.03 26.70 5.16
CA ARG A 594 -46.13 26.25 4.26
C ARG A 594 -45.76 26.26 2.77
N ALA A 595 -44.56 26.72 2.41
CA ALA A 595 -44.08 26.70 1.04
C ALA A 595 -43.74 25.28 0.59
N ALA A 596 -43.61 25.06 -0.72
CA ALA A 596 -43.09 23.79 -1.24
C ALA A 596 -41.67 23.56 -0.68
N ALA A 597 -41.44 22.37 -0.15
CA ALA A 597 -40.13 22.03 0.41
C ALA A 597 -39.06 22.06 -0.69
N PRO A 598 -37.92 22.73 -0.48
CA PRO A 598 -36.81 22.72 -1.43
C PRO A 598 -36.28 21.30 -1.57
N THR A 599 -35.99 20.90 -2.82
CA THR A 599 -35.48 19.55 -3.15
C THR A 599 -34.10 19.62 -3.79
N PHE A 600 -33.38 18.51 -3.67
CA PHE A 600 -32.09 18.28 -4.31
C PHE A 600 -31.93 16.79 -4.65
N VAL A 601 -31.08 16.48 -5.61
CA VAL A 601 -30.79 15.12 -6.05
C VAL A 601 -29.36 14.76 -5.67
N VAL A 602 -29.16 13.55 -5.16
CA VAL A 602 -27.83 12.97 -4.95
C VAL A 602 -27.71 11.72 -5.81
N ILE A 603 -26.62 11.62 -6.56
CA ILE A 603 -26.27 10.45 -7.36
C ILE A 603 -24.96 9.87 -6.82
N ALA A 604 -25.06 8.72 -6.15
CA ALA A 604 -23.92 7.98 -5.61
C ALA A 604 -23.32 7.08 -6.69
N ASN A 605 -21.99 6.94 -6.71
CA ASN A 605 -21.27 6.08 -7.65
C ASN A 605 -20.06 5.38 -7.00
N HIS A 606 -19.64 4.27 -7.59
CA HIS A 606 -18.40 3.57 -7.25
C HIS A 606 -17.82 2.96 -8.54
N PHE A 607 -16.84 3.65 -9.13
CA PHE A 607 -16.26 3.29 -10.42
C PHE A 607 -15.32 2.08 -10.34
N LYS A 608 -14.94 1.52 -11.49
CA LYS A 608 -14.01 0.38 -11.55
C LYS A 608 -12.67 0.73 -10.90
N SER A 609 -12.19 -0.14 -9.99
CA SER A 609 -10.89 0.02 -9.34
C SER A 609 -9.70 0.00 -10.31
N LYS A 610 -8.64 0.74 -9.95
CA LYS A 610 -7.38 0.85 -10.70
C LYS A 610 -6.48 -0.39 -10.60
N GLY A 611 -6.79 -1.33 -9.72
CA GLY A 611 -5.92 -2.46 -9.39
C GLY A 611 -5.94 -3.63 -10.37
N SER A 612 -6.90 -3.67 -11.31
CA SER A 612 -7.02 -4.79 -12.25
C SER A 612 -7.74 -4.42 -13.54
N VAL A 613 -7.37 -5.11 -14.61
CA VAL A 613 -8.09 -5.09 -15.89
C VAL A 613 -9.10 -6.24 -15.90
N PRO A 614 -10.41 -5.98 -16.10
CA PRO A 614 -11.38 -7.06 -16.30
C PRO A 614 -10.98 -7.95 -17.47
N GLU A 615 -11.21 -9.26 -17.34
CA GLU A 615 -10.94 -10.19 -18.43
C GLU A 615 -11.77 -9.82 -19.67
N GLY A 616 -11.14 -9.86 -20.85
CA GLY A 616 -11.78 -9.47 -22.10
C GLY A 616 -12.05 -7.96 -22.26
N ALA A 617 -11.56 -7.11 -21.35
CA ALA A 617 -11.69 -5.67 -21.49
C ALA A 617 -11.03 -5.16 -22.79
N PRO A 618 -11.62 -4.14 -23.44
CA PRO A 618 -11.06 -3.58 -24.68
C PRO A 618 -9.71 -2.90 -24.44
N ALA A 619 -9.00 -2.60 -25.53
CA ALA A 619 -7.73 -1.86 -25.49
C ALA A 619 -7.85 -0.52 -24.73
N GLY A 620 -6.76 -0.08 -24.10
CA GLY A 620 -6.72 1.16 -23.30
C GLY A 620 -7.06 0.95 -21.82
N ASN A 621 -7.23 -0.29 -21.36
CA ASN A 621 -7.45 -0.60 -19.95
C ASN A 621 -6.21 -1.15 -19.23
N ALA A 622 -5.19 -1.63 -19.94
CA ALA A 622 -3.91 -1.96 -19.32
C ALA A 622 -3.16 -0.67 -18.96
N ASP A 623 -2.48 -0.67 -17.81
CA ASP A 623 -1.60 0.41 -17.40
C ASP A 623 -0.48 0.61 -18.44
N ASN A 624 -0.34 1.86 -18.90
CA ASN A 624 0.67 2.29 -19.88
C ASN A 624 1.74 3.21 -19.23
N GLY A 625 1.71 3.33 -17.90
CA GLY A 625 2.59 4.18 -17.09
C GLY A 625 2.32 5.67 -17.18
N ASP A 626 1.16 6.10 -17.69
CA ASP A 626 0.77 7.53 -17.71
C ASP A 626 0.32 8.08 -16.35
N GLY A 627 0.32 7.22 -15.32
CA GLY A 627 -0.09 7.54 -13.95
C GLY A 627 -1.56 7.24 -13.65
N GLN A 628 -2.37 6.83 -14.63
CA GLN A 628 -3.79 6.57 -14.44
C GLN A 628 -4.08 5.14 -13.98
N GLY A 629 -3.14 4.20 -14.12
CA GLY A 629 -3.32 2.82 -13.73
C GLY A 629 -4.31 2.05 -14.61
N ASN A 630 -4.68 0.84 -14.19
CA ASN A 630 -5.57 -0.02 -14.98
C ASN A 630 -7.01 0.54 -15.08
N ALA A 631 -7.75 0.00 -16.04
CA ALA A 631 -9.17 0.25 -16.31
C ALA A 631 -9.54 1.71 -16.59
N ASN A 632 -8.58 2.55 -17.04
CA ASN A 632 -8.86 3.97 -17.30
C ASN A 632 -9.94 4.17 -18.37
N ALA A 633 -9.87 3.45 -19.50
CA ALA A 633 -10.88 3.58 -20.56
C ALA A 633 -12.30 3.18 -20.08
N ILE A 634 -12.42 2.17 -19.21
CA ILE A 634 -13.68 1.81 -18.54
C ILE A 634 -14.16 2.96 -17.65
N ARG A 635 -13.29 3.52 -16.79
CA ARG A 635 -13.66 4.64 -15.92
C ARG A 635 -14.09 5.88 -16.72
N VAL A 636 -13.48 6.15 -17.88
CA VAL A 636 -13.92 7.21 -18.81
C VAL A 636 -15.31 6.93 -19.37
N ALA A 637 -15.60 5.68 -19.74
CA ALA A 637 -16.94 5.29 -20.19
C ALA A 637 -17.98 5.45 -19.07
N GLN A 638 -17.64 5.06 -17.84
CA GLN A 638 -18.46 5.23 -16.63
C GLN A 638 -18.74 6.70 -16.33
N ALA A 639 -17.75 7.58 -16.43
CA ALA A 639 -17.90 9.03 -16.30
C ALA A 639 -18.92 9.60 -17.30
N ARG A 640 -18.84 9.20 -18.57
CA ARG A 640 -19.76 9.65 -19.62
C ARG A 640 -21.18 9.11 -19.43
N ALA A 641 -21.31 7.85 -19.03
CA ALA A 641 -22.60 7.23 -18.70
C ALA A 641 -23.25 7.95 -17.51
N LEU A 642 -22.49 8.20 -16.44
CA LEU A 642 -22.95 8.95 -15.26
C LEU A 642 -23.42 10.36 -15.63
N ALA A 643 -22.66 11.12 -16.43
CA ALA A 643 -23.08 12.44 -16.89
C ALA A 643 -24.38 12.39 -17.70
N SER A 644 -24.52 11.38 -18.57
CA SER A 644 -25.72 11.17 -19.39
C SER A 644 -26.95 10.82 -18.55
N PHE A 645 -26.77 10.00 -17.51
CA PHE A 645 -27.82 9.68 -16.55
C PHE A 645 -28.23 10.91 -15.74
N ALA A 646 -27.26 11.67 -15.25
CA ALA A 646 -27.48 12.83 -14.40
C ALA A 646 -28.18 13.99 -15.15
N ALA A 647 -28.08 14.05 -16.48
CA ALA A 647 -28.80 15.02 -17.30
C ALA A 647 -30.34 14.93 -17.15
N ARG A 648 -30.89 13.82 -16.65
CA ARG A 648 -32.31 13.66 -16.32
C ARG A 648 -32.78 14.57 -15.18
N TYR A 649 -31.85 15.11 -14.40
CA TYR A 649 -32.09 15.98 -13.24
C TYR A 649 -31.51 17.39 -13.43
N ALA A 650 -31.22 17.78 -14.68
CA ALA A 650 -30.56 19.06 -14.97
C ALA A 650 -31.34 20.30 -14.51
N ASP A 651 -32.66 20.18 -14.31
CA ASP A 651 -33.54 21.21 -13.79
C ASP A 651 -33.57 21.30 -12.26
N LYS A 652 -32.88 20.40 -11.56
CA LYS A 652 -32.81 20.33 -10.09
C LYS A 652 -31.39 20.50 -9.58
N PRO A 653 -31.19 21.06 -8.38
CA PRO A 653 -29.90 21.00 -7.70
C PRO A 653 -29.44 19.54 -7.58
N THR A 654 -28.35 19.16 -8.24
CA THR A 654 -27.87 17.78 -8.30
C THR A 654 -26.41 17.69 -7.92
N LEU A 655 -26.09 16.71 -7.06
CA LEU A 655 -24.73 16.33 -6.68
C LEU A 655 -24.39 14.94 -7.24
N LEU A 656 -23.20 14.81 -7.83
CA LEU A 656 -22.57 13.50 -8.07
C LEU A 656 -21.53 13.27 -6.98
N VAL A 657 -21.64 12.17 -6.26
CA VAL A 657 -20.79 11.86 -5.11
C VAL A 657 -20.31 10.42 -5.14
N GLY A 658 -19.15 10.17 -4.56
CA GLY A 658 -18.64 8.83 -4.27
C GLY A 658 -17.23 8.60 -4.75
N ASP A 659 -16.86 7.32 -4.83
CA ASP A 659 -15.54 6.88 -5.25
C ASP A 659 -15.47 6.75 -6.78
N PHE A 660 -14.84 7.74 -7.42
CA PHE A 660 -14.64 7.74 -8.87
C PHE A 660 -13.41 6.92 -9.29
N ASN A 661 -12.67 6.36 -8.33
CA ASN A 661 -11.43 5.62 -8.53
C ASN A 661 -10.46 6.34 -9.47
N SER A 662 -10.46 7.69 -9.44
CA SER A 662 -9.71 8.53 -10.36
C SER A 662 -9.24 9.82 -9.69
N TYR A 663 -7.95 10.15 -9.84
CA TYR A 663 -7.39 11.38 -9.30
C TYR A 663 -7.81 12.62 -10.11
N SER A 664 -7.65 13.82 -9.52
CA SER A 664 -8.25 15.07 -10.01
C SER A 664 -7.87 15.49 -11.45
N GLN A 665 -6.73 15.04 -11.98
CA GLN A 665 -6.30 15.35 -13.35
C GLN A 665 -6.56 14.22 -14.35
N GLU A 666 -7.12 13.10 -13.92
CA GLU A 666 -7.35 11.94 -14.77
C GLU A 666 -8.54 12.11 -15.72
N ASP A 667 -8.51 11.36 -16.82
CA ASP A 667 -9.48 11.42 -17.90
C ASP A 667 -10.95 11.28 -17.44
N PRO A 668 -11.31 10.40 -16.48
CA PRO A 668 -12.70 10.28 -16.01
C PRO A 668 -13.20 11.57 -15.35
N ILE A 669 -12.35 12.24 -14.57
CA ILE A 669 -12.67 13.51 -13.92
C ILE A 669 -12.80 14.61 -14.98
N LYS A 670 -11.86 14.68 -15.93
CA LYS A 670 -11.92 15.64 -17.05
C LYS A 670 -13.14 15.43 -17.95
N ALA A 671 -13.61 14.19 -18.11
CA ALA A 671 -14.83 13.89 -18.85
C ALA A 671 -16.09 14.45 -18.18
N LEU A 672 -16.18 14.41 -16.85
CA LEU A 672 -17.28 15.02 -16.09
C LEU A 672 -17.23 16.54 -16.14
N GLU A 673 -16.05 17.13 -15.92
CA GLU A 673 -15.83 18.58 -16.04
C GLU A 673 -16.18 19.08 -17.45
N GLY A 674 -15.74 18.36 -18.49
CA GLY A 674 -16.08 18.66 -19.89
C GLY A 674 -17.57 18.50 -20.23
N ALA A 675 -18.32 17.73 -19.44
CA ALA A 675 -19.78 17.61 -19.54
C ALA A 675 -20.54 18.70 -18.76
N GLY A 676 -19.83 19.66 -18.15
CA GLY A 676 -20.41 20.80 -17.44
C GLY A 676 -20.67 20.57 -15.96
N TRP A 677 -20.12 19.52 -15.37
CA TRP A 677 -20.18 19.28 -13.92
C TRP A 677 -19.03 19.98 -13.21
N ALA A 678 -19.32 20.87 -12.28
CA ALA A 678 -18.31 21.56 -11.48
C ALA A 678 -17.80 20.63 -10.38
N ARG A 679 -16.50 20.29 -10.40
CA ARG A 679 -15.87 19.60 -9.27
C ARG A 679 -15.69 20.57 -8.12
N VAL A 680 -16.36 20.31 -7.01
CA VAL A 680 -16.40 21.19 -5.82
C VAL A 680 -15.68 20.60 -4.61
N SER A 681 -15.25 19.32 -4.69
CA SER A 681 -14.29 18.71 -3.77
C SER A 681 -12.84 19.09 -4.11
N GLY A 682 -11.91 18.75 -3.21
CA GLY A 682 -10.46 18.98 -3.38
C GLY A 682 -9.87 20.06 -2.47
N ALA A 683 -10.70 20.72 -1.67
CA ALA A 683 -10.24 21.51 -0.53
C ALA A 683 -10.07 20.60 0.70
N GLY A 684 -8.91 20.69 1.35
CA GLY A 684 -8.62 19.92 2.57
C GLY A 684 -7.77 18.66 2.32
N PRO A 685 -7.78 17.71 3.26
CA PRO A 685 -6.98 16.49 3.18
C PRO A 685 -7.37 15.60 2.00
N ALA A 686 -6.41 14.82 1.51
CA ALA A 686 -6.64 13.81 0.48
C ALA A 686 -7.59 12.70 0.97
N SER A 687 -8.44 12.19 0.07
CA SER A 687 -9.40 11.14 0.42
C SER A 687 -8.79 9.75 0.53
N TYR A 688 -7.61 9.55 -0.06
CA TYR A 688 -6.91 8.27 -0.17
C TYR A 688 -5.39 8.43 -0.05
N VAL A 689 -4.71 7.39 0.42
CA VAL A 689 -3.25 7.30 0.42
C VAL A 689 -2.85 5.95 -0.17
N TYR A 690 -2.05 5.98 -1.24
CA TYR A 690 -1.58 4.77 -1.90
C TYR A 690 -0.08 4.83 -2.13
N SER A 691 0.63 3.78 -1.68
CA SER A 691 2.09 3.70 -1.76
C SER A 691 2.76 4.98 -1.22
N GLY A 692 2.25 5.58 -0.14
CA GLY A 692 2.84 6.80 0.41
C GLY A 692 2.59 8.08 -0.36
N ARG A 693 1.69 8.08 -1.36
CA ARG A 693 1.26 9.25 -2.11
C ARG A 693 -0.18 9.60 -1.72
N SER A 694 -0.40 10.84 -1.28
CA SER A 694 -1.72 11.35 -0.89
C SER A 694 -2.46 11.95 -2.09
N GLY A 695 -3.69 11.53 -2.36
CA GLY A 695 -4.57 12.11 -3.38
C GLY A 695 -6.04 11.75 -3.18
N SER A 696 -6.95 12.39 -3.90
CA SER A 696 -8.39 12.13 -3.75
C SER A 696 -8.95 11.27 -4.89
N LEU A 697 -9.60 10.17 -4.52
CA LEU A 697 -10.41 9.33 -5.41
C LEU A 697 -11.92 9.58 -5.23
N ASP A 698 -12.28 10.07 -4.05
CA ASP A 698 -13.65 10.46 -3.69
C ASP A 698 -13.86 11.92 -4.08
N HIS A 699 -14.90 12.17 -4.88
CA HIS A 699 -15.17 13.52 -5.38
C HIS A 699 -16.63 13.92 -5.18
N VAL A 700 -16.84 15.23 -5.21
CA VAL A 700 -18.15 15.86 -5.23
C VAL A 700 -18.21 16.76 -6.45
N PHE A 701 -19.20 16.51 -7.30
CA PHE A 701 -19.54 17.39 -8.41
C PHE A 701 -20.92 18.00 -8.20
N ALA A 702 -21.07 19.25 -8.58
CA ALA A 702 -22.33 19.98 -8.58
C ALA A 702 -22.70 20.42 -10.00
N ASN A 703 -24.00 20.44 -10.30
CA ASN A 703 -24.49 21.17 -11.46
C ASN A 703 -24.74 22.65 -11.13
N ALA A 704 -24.99 23.45 -12.16
CA ALA A 704 -25.25 24.89 -12.03
C ALA A 704 -26.42 25.24 -11.09
N ALA A 705 -27.39 24.33 -10.89
CA ALA A 705 -28.50 24.54 -9.97
C ALA A 705 -28.11 24.28 -8.50
N ALA A 706 -27.11 23.42 -8.24
CA ALA A 706 -26.61 23.12 -6.91
C ALA A 706 -25.52 24.10 -6.43
N GLU A 707 -24.71 24.64 -7.34
CA GLU A 707 -23.61 25.55 -6.96
C GLU A 707 -24.02 26.71 -6.04
N PRO A 708 -25.14 27.44 -6.28
CA PRO A 708 -25.55 28.54 -5.40
C PRO A 708 -25.98 28.10 -4.01
N LEU A 709 -26.26 26.80 -3.80
CA LEU A 709 -26.71 26.24 -2.53
C LEU A 709 -25.53 25.74 -1.69
N LEU A 710 -24.35 25.57 -2.28
CA LEU A 710 -23.18 25.06 -1.57
C LEU A 710 -22.72 26.03 -0.47
N ALA A 711 -22.57 25.49 0.73
CA ALA A 711 -22.06 26.19 1.91
C ALA A 711 -20.70 25.63 2.38
N GLY A 712 -20.07 24.78 1.56
CA GLY A 712 -18.75 24.20 1.79
C GLY A 712 -18.70 22.71 1.44
N VAL A 713 -17.52 22.25 1.02
CA VAL A 713 -17.19 20.83 0.82
C VAL A 713 -15.83 20.59 1.46
N ILE A 714 -15.71 19.55 2.29
CA ILE A 714 -14.45 19.22 2.98
C ILE A 714 -14.34 17.72 3.24
N SER A 715 -13.13 17.18 3.08
CA SER A 715 -12.78 15.82 3.46
C SER A 715 -12.49 15.71 4.96
N TRP A 716 -13.02 14.69 5.64
CA TRP A 716 -12.62 14.37 7.02
C TRP A 716 -11.52 13.31 7.03
N ALA A 717 -10.31 13.70 7.41
CA ALA A 717 -9.13 12.84 7.45
C ALA A 717 -9.12 11.81 8.60
N VAL A 718 -10.14 10.97 8.67
CA VAL A 718 -10.38 10.00 9.74
C VAL A 718 -9.79 8.61 9.42
N ASN A 719 -9.50 8.34 8.15
CA ASN A 719 -9.24 7.01 7.62
C ASN A 719 -7.92 6.90 6.86
N ALA A 720 -7.81 7.53 5.69
CA ALA A 720 -6.75 7.23 4.71
C ALA A 720 -5.33 7.44 5.25
N GLN A 721 -5.15 8.37 6.19
CA GLN A 721 -3.85 8.68 6.78
C GLN A 721 -3.49 7.78 7.97
N GLU A 722 -4.45 7.07 8.56
CA GLU A 722 -4.21 6.13 9.67
C GLU A 722 -3.48 4.88 9.17
N SER A 723 -2.67 4.25 10.02
CA SER A 723 -2.05 2.97 9.67
C SER A 723 -3.10 1.86 9.55
N ILE A 724 -2.90 0.95 8.59
CA ILE A 724 -3.74 -0.25 8.42
C ILE A 724 -3.76 -1.13 9.68
N ALA A 725 -2.76 -1.01 10.56
CA ALA A 725 -2.71 -1.70 11.85
C ALA A 725 -3.96 -1.49 12.74
N PHE A 726 -4.65 -0.35 12.60
CA PHE A 726 -5.86 -0.02 13.38
C PHE A 726 -7.17 -0.36 12.66
N GLU A 727 -7.09 -0.93 11.46
CA GLU A 727 -8.24 -1.41 10.71
C GLU A 727 -8.74 -2.73 11.32
N TYR A 728 -10.06 -2.96 11.31
CA TYR A 728 -10.63 -4.21 11.83
C TYR A 728 -9.99 -5.46 11.19
N SER A 729 -9.55 -5.35 9.94
CA SER A 729 -8.94 -6.42 9.15
C SER A 729 -7.56 -6.87 9.67
N ARG A 730 -6.95 -6.09 10.57
CA ARG A 730 -5.67 -6.38 11.25
C ARG A 730 -5.85 -6.65 12.74
N ALA A 731 -7.09 -6.75 13.21
CA ALA A 731 -7.38 -7.07 14.60
C ALA A 731 -6.67 -8.35 15.04
N GLY A 732 -6.02 -8.30 16.22
CA GLY A 732 -5.34 -9.44 16.81
C GLY A 732 -4.02 -9.85 16.12
N MET A 733 -3.50 -9.10 15.15
CA MET A 733 -2.22 -9.44 14.51
C MET A 733 -0.99 -9.18 15.39
N ASN A 734 -1.11 -8.33 16.41
CA ASN A 734 -0.07 -8.06 17.40
C ASN A 734 -0.68 -7.96 18.80
N ALA A 735 0.02 -8.47 19.82
CA ALA A 735 -0.45 -8.51 21.20
C ALA A 735 -0.52 -7.13 21.89
N HIS A 736 0.16 -6.12 21.34
CA HIS A 736 0.27 -4.76 21.90
C HIS A 736 -0.51 -3.71 21.09
N LEU A 737 -1.20 -4.12 20.03
CA LEU A 737 -2.10 -3.26 19.26
C LEU A 737 -3.56 -3.48 19.66
N SER A 738 -4.26 -2.38 19.93
CA SER A 738 -5.71 -2.38 20.15
C SER A 738 -6.44 -2.09 18.85
N VAL A 739 -7.60 -2.73 18.66
CA VAL A 739 -8.49 -2.51 17.49
C VAL A 739 -9.19 -1.14 17.57
N GLU A 740 -9.20 -0.51 18.75
CA GLU A 740 -9.85 0.79 19.00
C GLU A 740 -11.28 0.85 18.41
N ALA A 741 -12.08 -0.17 18.70
CA ALA A 741 -13.41 -0.34 18.11
C ALA A 741 -14.43 0.74 18.55
N ASP A 742 -14.10 1.52 19.58
CA ASP A 742 -14.92 2.57 20.17
C ASP A 742 -14.70 3.96 19.55
N ASN A 743 -13.90 4.06 18.48
CA ASN A 743 -13.60 5.32 17.79
C ASN A 743 -13.78 5.19 16.26
N PRO A 744 -13.89 6.33 15.54
CA PRO A 744 -14.18 6.32 14.10
C PRO A 744 -12.94 6.12 13.21
N TYR A 745 -11.73 6.17 13.79
CA TYR A 745 -10.47 6.23 13.04
C TYR A 745 -10.15 4.89 12.39
N ARG A 746 -9.74 4.91 11.11
CA ARG A 746 -9.50 3.71 10.29
C ARG A 746 -10.72 2.77 10.28
N SER A 747 -11.91 3.34 10.18
CA SER A 747 -13.15 2.60 9.88
C SER A 747 -13.21 2.16 8.41
N SER A 748 -12.43 2.82 7.55
CA SER A 748 -12.24 2.53 6.13
C SER A 748 -10.80 2.92 5.73
N ASP A 749 -10.40 2.61 4.50
CA ASP A 749 -9.23 3.17 3.83
C ASP A 749 -9.51 4.48 3.08
N HIS A 750 -10.78 4.86 2.94
CA HIS A 750 -11.22 6.13 2.33
C HIS A 750 -11.72 7.13 3.37
N ASN A 751 -11.39 8.41 3.19
CA ASN A 751 -12.01 9.50 3.96
C ASN A 751 -13.36 9.90 3.36
N PRO A 752 -14.37 10.22 4.20
CA PRO A 752 -15.63 10.74 3.72
C PRO A 752 -15.53 12.22 3.30
N GLU A 753 -16.27 12.60 2.26
CA GLU A 753 -16.49 14.00 1.88
C GLU A 753 -17.79 14.52 2.51
N ILE A 754 -17.75 15.70 3.12
CA ILE A 754 -18.90 16.35 3.76
C ILE A 754 -19.28 17.61 3.00
N ILE A 755 -20.54 17.70 2.59
CA ILE A 755 -21.13 18.77 1.79
C ILE A 755 -22.16 19.53 2.61
N GLY A 756 -22.01 20.84 2.73
CA GLY A 756 -23.01 21.74 3.29
C GLY A 756 -23.89 22.34 2.20
N LEU A 757 -25.21 22.33 2.39
CA LEU A 757 -26.21 22.95 1.52
C LEU A 757 -27.08 23.93 2.31
N THR A 758 -27.41 25.07 1.70
CA THR A 758 -28.37 26.05 2.20
C THR A 758 -29.65 25.93 1.38
N LEU A 759 -30.63 25.20 1.91
CA LEU A 759 -31.91 24.95 1.22
C LEU A 759 -33.03 25.86 1.74
N LEU A 760 -32.97 26.25 3.02
CA LEU A 760 -33.93 27.12 3.67
C LEU A 760 -33.44 28.58 3.54
N GLY A 761 -34.30 29.46 3.02
CA GLY A 761 -34.00 30.90 2.93
C GLY A 761 -33.20 31.33 1.69
N ALA A 762 -33.04 30.47 0.67
CA ALA A 762 -32.67 30.94 -0.66
C ALA A 762 -33.88 31.68 -1.26
N ASP A 763 -33.83 33.02 -1.30
CA ASP A 763 -34.83 33.79 -2.04
C ASP A 763 -34.89 33.25 -3.49
N PRO A 764 -36.07 32.91 -4.02
CA PRO A 764 -36.18 32.45 -5.39
C PRO A 764 -35.60 33.53 -6.29
N ALA A 765 -34.62 33.17 -7.12
CA ALA A 765 -34.08 34.07 -8.13
C ALA A 765 -35.26 34.70 -8.89
N PRO A 766 -35.28 36.04 -9.09
CA PRO A 766 -36.41 36.69 -9.73
C PRO A 766 -36.60 36.06 -11.11
N THR A 767 -37.80 35.52 -11.34
CA THR A 767 -38.21 35.05 -12.66
C THR A 767 -37.97 36.20 -13.65
N PRO A 768 -37.30 36.00 -14.80
CA PRO A 768 -37.17 37.05 -15.80
C PRO A 768 -38.58 37.48 -16.24
N GLY A 769 -39.05 38.60 -15.67
CA GLY A 769 -40.32 39.18 -16.03
C GLY A 769 -40.26 39.56 -17.50
N ALA A 770 -41.26 39.15 -18.27
CA ALA A 770 -41.43 39.56 -19.66
C ALA A 770 -41.28 41.09 -19.74
N ALA A 771 -40.34 41.55 -20.56
CA ALA A 771 -40.16 42.97 -20.82
C ALA A 771 -41.50 43.57 -21.28
N PRO A 772 -41.93 44.71 -20.72
CA PRO A 772 -43.13 45.38 -21.22
C PRO A 772 -42.87 45.75 -22.69
N THR A 773 -43.75 45.26 -23.56
CA THR A 773 -43.72 45.59 -24.99
C THR A 773 -44.14 47.05 -25.14
N PRO A 774 -43.44 47.86 -25.96
CA PRO A 774 -43.59 49.31 -26.04
C PRO A 774 -44.96 49.80 -26.50
#